data_AF-A0A850GAB5-F1
#
_entry.id   AF-A0A850GAB5-F1
#
_cell.length_a   1.000
_cell.length_b   1.000
_cell.length_c   1.000
_cell.angle_alpha   90.00
_cell.angle_beta   90.00
_cell.angle_gamma   90.00
#
_symmetry.space_group_name_H-M   'P 1'
#
loop_
_entity.id
_entity.type
_entity.pdbx_description
1 polymer ?
#
loop_
_entity_poly.entity_id
_entity_poly.type
_entity_poly.pdbx_seq_one_letter_code
_entity_poly.pdbx_strand_id
1 'polypeptide(L)'
;MAEDEDDSPFEEAARQAREAGRQARDWARKFKLRDVGDSLGGTLGDWAKKARDLVVEVSENVGVPEAVRDATEQARAMRIAGDAAGARAVLRELIEPYKGEAALVNALALTATHERFVDDRVPAGVEIVRELGDRLGEKKVGAMCLLDAAEHLRSGRDPAKALDTLRRGRARLERLGSQDLIEGRLLAHLIAASAHRRLGAHERAIREIRKAAAALPPGASEALRRLTLALGVDQLLAGGRIVEAERWIQSAYQRRIIAARKEAIRARASKQAEEREAGVELEEDAPTLDDANTEFDLGDEVDDRYSPLEQALLARVLAARGERARARALIRELPPQVGEDGLVSEARVRVAVAASPPAGACAAALRFLQADAADPDRLRLWALAEFRRLRTTQTAAAPSSNTATPSTSGVLEALVRALSHAPPHARAPQAQELAHVALVLEDFSQPVCRELDAVRREHKEDLALLGAELRLHRVRAALAEALAKTRGAETLDLEVRRLFSPIDGPAPYRLQARPELAEILGPDELSPLRDPLRREALIAAQRELAIAERTMLDGRAAIHAVERALVAALIQDPELPVARRRLAELDGPRVGDRLEDRLRAATELLAKLPDEILGVPVAGAGEALRQVVAARERLARPLTIAIMGEFSAGKSTFVNALLGEAVAPMGVLPTTNTINVFRRSAGRGARVHYRDGSIATVAAPELDAYLRNLDDQEADRIRHLEIDRVGERMGDAAVVDTPGLNALDEYHEQVARAFIEEADAVVWIFSATQGGTATEAGILKELREGGRKVLGVLNKVDILDSEAEQRELADYLRDQLGAVLVEILPLSAAAALNQRTAESPAGEPDNQTRGDLFAPVDDALERHFLAHARELKVDLTRRRLGEALTLARAGVLAAVASLEGRGADEDLATALERAGLQLARFSEELHEGLLSLDDLLVREALAIGLVEVGQGSRRKLDAQDGEYLEATLEDAAMRALQDRLADLTAEHEVLAGLLVERLVPWARGYLAGLASRGFARELLQTHARAASRGEQALRDSLRGGLRPLADDWRVATRELLRELERALARARQQSTSAPRAEALRLRTSVLVGIDALSAGLDALDRNA
;
A
#
# COMPACT_ATOMS: atom_id res chain seq x y z
N MET A 1 10.15 89.22 46.51
CA MET A 1 8.71 89.25 46.85
C MET A 1 8.01 89.67 45.58
N ALA A 2 7.53 88.73 44.75
CA ALA A 2 6.31 87.92 44.95
C ALA A 2 5.09 88.84 45.03
N GLU A 3 4.03 88.71 44.24
CA GLU A 3 3.58 87.72 43.26
C GLU A 3 2.45 88.43 42.48
N ASP A 4 2.42 88.32 41.15
CA ASP A 4 1.23 88.51 40.32
C ASP A 4 1.29 87.37 39.29
N GLU A 5 0.39 86.38 39.44
CA GLU A 5 0.21 85.27 38.50
C GLU A 5 -0.97 85.58 37.57
N ASP A 6 -0.63 85.67 36.28
CA ASP A 6 -1.53 85.70 35.12
C ASP A 6 -2.10 84.29 34.86
N ASP A 7 -3.43 84.21 34.67
CA ASP A 7 -4.14 83.03 34.17
C ASP A 7 -3.67 82.67 32.74
N SER A 8 -3.14 81.45 32.57
CA SER A 8 -2.64 80.93 31.29
C SER A 8 -3.77 80.49 30.34
N PRO A 9 -3.66 80.72 29.02
CA PRO A 9 -4.58 80.18 28.00
C PRO A 9 -4.77 78.66 28.07
N PHE A 10 -3.83 77.95 28.69
CA PHE A 10 -3.87 76.51 28.89
C PHE A 10 -4.90 76.07 29.95
N GLU A 11 -5.15 76.91 30.97
CA GLU A 11 -6.17 76.64 31.96
C GLU A 11 -7.57 76.95 31.45
N GLU A 12 -7.72 77.97 30.59
CA GLU A 12 -8.96 78.27 29.85
C GLU A 12 -9.34 77.09 28.93
N ALA A 13 -8.38 76.56 28.17
CA ALA A 13 -8.56 75.40 27.29
C ALA A 13 -8.83 74.09 28.07
N ALA A 14 -8.14 73.87 29.19
CA ALA A 14 -8.41 72.74 30.08
C ALA A 14 -9.78 72.86 30.77
N ARG A 15 -10.25 74.08 31.09
CA ARG A 15 -11.62 74.35 31.55
C ARG A 15 -12.63 74.00 30.48
N GLN A 16 -12.45 74.50 29.25
CA GLN A 16 -13.36 74.25 28.12
C GLN A 16 -13.42 72.76 27.74
N ALA A 17 -12.31 72.04 27.78
CA ALA A 17 -12.29 70.59 27.54
C ALA A 17 -12.99 69.78 28.66
N ARG A 18 -12.83 70.20 29.93
CA ARG A 18 -13.58 69.60 31.06
C ARG A 18 -15.06 69.97 31.01
N GLU A 19 -15.42 71.17 30.56
CA GLU A 19 -16.79 71.64 30.34
C GLU A 19 -17.47 70.84 29.23
N ALA A 20 -16.82 70.67 28.06
CA ALA A 20 -17.29 69.87 26.94
C ALA A 20 -17.41 68.38 27.30
N GLY A 21 -16.43 67.84 28.04
CA GLY A 21 -16.48 66.47 28.54
C GLY A 21 -17.54 66.24 29.63
N ARG A 22 -17.93 67.28 30.39
CA ARG A 22 -19.08 67.24 31.31
C ARG A 22 -20.39 67.37 30.54
N GLN A 23 -20.49 68.30 29.59
CA GLN A 23 -21.66 68.49 28.74
C GLN A 23 -21.98 67.26 27.90
N ALA A 24 -20.98 66.57 27.33
CA ALA A 24 -21.17 65.31 26.61
C ALA A 24 -21.64 64.17 27.52
N ARG A 25 -21.13 64.09 28.77
CA ARG A 25 -21.57 63.11 29.77
C ARG A 25 -22.97 63.40 30.32
N ASP A 26 -23.32 64.68 30.48
CA ASP A 26 -24.66 65.12 30.87
C ASP A 26 -25.66 64.99 29.71
N TRP A 27 -25.24 65.21 28.47
CA TRP A 27 -26.03 64.97 27.26
C TRP A 27 -26.33 63.48 27.09
N ALA A 28 -25.33 62.62 27.30
CA ALA A 28 -25.49 61.16 27.30
C ALA A 28 -26.36 60.64 28.47
N ARG A 29 -26.35 61.30 29.64
CA ARG A 29 -27.21 60.94 30.79
C ARG A 29 -28.64 61.47 30.67
N LYS A 30 -28.87 62.64 30.05
CA LYS A 30 -30.19 63.27 29.93
C LYS A 30 -31.09 62.59 28.90
N PHE A 31 -30.54 61.95 27.87
CA PHE A 31 -31.33 61.57 26.69
C PHE A 31 -31.99 60.19 26.68
N LYS A 32 -32.08 59.45 27.82
CA LYS A 32 -32.78 58.14 27.95
C LYS A 32 -33.13 57.49 26.59
N LEU A 33 -32.11 57.03 25.87
CA LEU A 33 -32.14 56.65 24.43
C LEU A 33 -32.91 55.34 24.15
N ARG A 34 -33.92 55.05 24.96
CA ARG A 34 -34.82 53.91 24.80
C ARG A 34 -36.01 54.26 23.91
N ASP A 35 -36.45 55.52 23.93
CA ASP A 35 -37.70 55.95 23.27
C ASP A 35 -37.52 56.38 21.79
N VAL A 36 -36.29 56.59 21.31
CA VAL A 36 -36.00 56.93 19.90
C VAL A 36 -35.80 55.67 19.04
N GLY A 37 -35.52 54.52 19.66
CA GLY A 37 -35.37 53.24 18.96
C GLY A 37 -36.68 52.74 18.33
N ASP A 38 -37.81 53.16 18.90
CA ASP A 38 -39.14 52.73 18.44
C ASP A 38 -39.62 53.47 17.17
N SER A 39 -38.99 54.60 16.78
CA SER A 39 -39.45 55.43 15.66
C SER A 39 -38.68 55.24 14.34
N LEU A 40 -37.54 54.52 14.32
CA LEU A 40 -36.64 54.50 13.16
C LEU A 40 -36.21 53.11 12.62
N GLY A 41 -36.82 52.02 13.07
CA GLY A 41 -36.86 50.77 12.28
C GLY A 41 -35.51 50.15 11.86
N GLY A 42 -34.46 50.26 12.67
CA GLY A 42 -33.16 49.62 12.45
C GLY A 42 -32.55 49.10 13.75
N THR A 43 -31.88 47.95 13.72
CA THR A 43 -31.35 47.25 14.90
C THR A 43 -30.47 48.16 15.78
N LEU A 44 -30.94 48.44 17.00
CA LEU A 44 -30.34 49.30 18.05
C LEU A 44 -28.81 49.15 18.25
N GLY A 45 -28.24 47.98 17.94
CA GLY A 45 -26.80 47.72 18.06
C GLY A 45 -25.94 48.51 17.08
N ASP A 46 -26.40 48.74 15.86
CA ASP A 46 -25.57 49.34 14.81
C ASP A 46 -25.47 50.86 14.93
N TRP A 47 -26.54 51.53 15.36
CA TRP A 47 -26.51 52.98 15.57
C TRP A 47 -25.73 53.35 16.85
N ALA A 48 -25.91 52.59 17.93
CA ALA A 48 -25.14 52.76 19.16
C ALA A 48 -23.65 52.42 18.99
N LYS A 49 -23.32 51.53 18.04
CA LYS A 49 -21.95 51.26 17.63
C LYS A 49 -21.39 52.40 16.78
N LYS A 50 -22.09 52.85 15.74
CA LYS A 50 -21.66 54.00 14.91
C LYS A 50 -21.47 55.29 15.72
N ALA A 51 -22.36 55.60 16.66
CA ALA A 51 -22.23 56.77 17.51
C ALA A 51 -21.06 56.66 18.50
N ARG A 52 -20.78 55.46 19.01
CA ARG A 52 -19.61 55.19 19.85
C ARG A 52 -18.32 55.29 19.04
N ASP A 53 -18.30 54.71 17.84
CA ASP A 53 -17.16 54.73 16.93
C ASP A 53 -16.83 56.18 16.52
N LEU A 54 -17.84 57.00 16.22
CA LEU A 54 -17.67 58.43 15.92
C LEU A 54 -17.15 59.23 17.11
N VAL A 55 -17.65 58.96 18.33
CA VAL A 55 -17.16 59.62 19.56
C VAL A 55 -15.74 59.19 19.92
N VAL A 56 -15.39 57.93 19.66
CA VAL A 56 -14.02 57.41 19.83
C VAL A 56 -13.09 58.04 18.80
N GLU A 57 -13.47 58.09 17.53
CA GLU A 57 -12.69 58.71 16.45
C GLU A 57 -12.44 60.21 16.70
N VAL A 58 -13.46 60.95 17.14
CA VAL A 58 -13.32 62.36 17.52
C VAL A 58 -12.47 62.51 18.79
N SER A 59 -12.58 61.59 19.76
CA SER A 59 -11.80 61.64 21.00
C SER A 59 -10.33 61.19 20.84
N GLU A 60 -10.02 60.32 19.88
CA GLU A 60 -8.67 59.82 19.58
C GLU A 60 -7.82 60.88 18.87
N ASN A 61 -8.47 61.74 18.08
CA ASN A 61 -7.83 62.86 17.39
C ASN A 61 -7.57 64.08 18.29
N VAL A 62 -8.16 64.11 19.50
CA VAL A 62 -7.96 65.20 20.47
C VAL A 62 -6.70 64.91 21.29
N GLY A 63 -5.57 65.45 20.85
CA GLY A 63 -4.29 65.39 21.58
C GLY A 63 -3.06 64.98 20.75
N VAL A 64 -3.25 64.47 19.53
CA VAL A 64 -2.15 64.20 18.59
C VAL A 64 -1.88 65.46 17.77
N PRO A 65 -0.62 65.92 17.64
CA PRO A 65 -0.30 67.06 16.78
C PRO A 65 -0.75 66.83 15.33
N GLU A 66 -1.31 67.85 14.69
CA GLU A 66 -1.82 67.81 13.31
C GLU A 66 -0.76 67.27 12.32
N ALA A 67 0.48 67.73 12.45
CA ALA A 67 1.60 67.24 11.64
C ALA A 67 1.86 65.73 11.79
N VAL A 68 1.65 65.17 12.99
CA VAL A 68 1.81 63.72 13.23
C VAL A 68 0.62 62.98 12.66
N ARG A 69 -0.61 63.46 12.90
CA ARG A 69 -1.84 62.84 12.38
C ARG A 69 -1.78 62.73 10.86
N ASP A 70 -1.56 63.84 10.17
CA ASP A 70 -1.60 63.91 8.70
C ASP A 70 -0.49 63.02 8.08
N ALA A 71 0.70 63.00 8.68
CA ALA A 71 1.78 62.13 8.23
C ALA A 71 1.52 60.65 8.52
N THR A 72 0.89 60.31 9.65
CA THR A 72 0.51 58.91 9.94
C THR A 72 -0.59 58.41 9.00
N GLU A 73 -1.55 59.25 8.65
CA GLU A 73 -2.58 58.95 7.64
C GLU A 73 -1.95 58.81 6.24
N GLN A 74 -1.05 59.71 5.86
CA GLN A 74 -0.32 59.63 4.60
C GLN A 74 0.54 58.35 4.54
N ALA A 75 1.27 58.03 5.60
CA ALA A 75 2.07 56.82 5.69
C ALA A 75 1.20 55.56 5.64
N ARG A 76 0.03 55.57 6.30
CA ARG A 76 -0.96 54.49 6.20
C ARG A 76 -1.45 54.30 4.77
N ALA A 77 -1.83 55.38 4.09
CA ALA A 77 -2.24 55.33 2.69
C ALA A 77 -1.12 54.74 1.80
N MET A 78 0.13 55.15 2.02
CA MET A 78 1.30 54.61 1.32
C MET A 78 1.52 53.11 1.61
N ARG A 79 1.44 52.66 2.87
CA ARG A 79 1.56 51.22 3.22
C ARG A 79 0.45 50.39 2.61
N ILE A 80 -0.79 50.87 2.69
CA ILE A 80 -1.95 50.23 2.07
C ILE A 80 -1.75 50.18 0.56
N ALA A 81 -1.14 51.20 -0.06
CA ALA A 81 -0.79 51.22 -1.48
C ALA A 81 0.48 50.40 -1.84
N GLY A 82 1.22 49.89 -0.85
CA GLY A 82 2.41 49.06 -1.04
C GLY A 82 3.74 49.82 -1.09
N ASP A 83 3.74 51.12 -0.79
CA ASP A 83 4.96 51.94 -0.68
C ASP A 83 5.40 52.11 0.77
N ALA A 84 5.89 51.03 1.38
CA ALA A 84 6.37 51.08 2.76
C ALA A 84 7.67 51.92 2.91
N ALA A 85 8.46 52.04 1.84
CA ALA A 85 9.67 52.86 1.82
C ALA A 85 9.35 54.36 1.84
N GLY A 86 8.36 54.79 1.05
CA GLY A 86 7.81 56.14 1.07
C GLY A 86 7.11 56.44 2.40
N ALA A 87 6.31 55.50 2.91
CA ALA A 87 5.69 55.63 4.23
C ALA A 87 6.74 55.89 5.33
N ARG A 88 7.84 55.14 5.30
CA ARG A 88 8.96 55.34 6.22
C ARG A 88 9.63 56.70 6.02
N ALA A 89 9.82 57.13 4.78
CA ALA A 89 10.43 58.43 4.48
C ALA A 89 9.59 59.59 5.05
N VAL A 90 8.27 59.54 4.89
CA VAL A 90 7.32 60.50 5.47
C VAL A 90 7.42 60.54 7.00
N LEU A 91 7.49 59.38 7.65
CA LEU A 91 7.54 59.30 9.11
C LEU A 91 8.91 59.67 9.70
N ARG A 92 10.00 59.55 8.93
CA ARG A 92 11.39 59.75 9.42
C ARG A 92 11.63 61.16 9.93
N GLU A 93 11.13 62.17 9.22
CA GLU A 93 11.33 63.59 9.57
C GLU A 93 10.63 63.98 10.88
N LEU A 94 9.65 63.19 11.33
CA LEU A 94 8.90 63.42 12.55
C LEU A 94 9.50 62.76 13.80
N ILE A 95 10.49 61.87 13.62
CA ILE A 95 11.07 61.08 14.73
C ILE A 95 11.66 62.00 15.80
N GLU A 96 12.52 62.95 15.43
CA GLU A 96 13.20 63.79 16.42
C GLU A 96 12.26 64.76 17.17
N PRO A 97 11.38 65.52 16.49
CA PRO A 97 10.47 66.45 17.17
C PRO A 97 9.32 65.75 17.92
N TYR A 98 8.91 64.54 17.53
CA TYR A 98 7.73 63.86 18.08
C TYR A 98 8.01 62.44 18.61
N LYS A 99 9.25 62.11 18.99
CA LYS A 99 9.62 60.83 19.64
C LYS A 99 8.82 60.47 20.89
N GLY A 100 8.14 61.44 21.50
CA GLY A 100 7.24 61.26 22.64
C GLY A 100 5.80 60.82 22.27
N GLU A 101 5.44 60.87 20.99
CA GLU A 101 4.07 60.65 20.52
C GLU A 101 3.81 59.17 20.18
N ALA A 102 2.84 58.57 20.87
CA ALA A 102 2.51 57.15 20.69
C ALA A 102 1.96 56.83 19.29
N ALA A 103 1.24 57.78 18.66
CA ALA A 103 0.71 57.62 17.30
C ALA A 103 1.83 57.42 16.27
N LEU A 104 2.89 58.23 16.34
CA LEU A 104 4.06 58.11 15.47
C LEU A 104 4.74 56.74 15.62
N VAL A 105 4.99 56.30 16.87
CA VAL A 105 5.67 55.03 17.12
C VAL A 105 4.81 53.83 16.69
N ASN A 106 3.48 53.90 16.85
CA ASN A 106 2.57 52.86 16.31
C ASN A 106 2.63 52.80 14.77
N ALA A 107 2.64 53.94 14.08
CA ALA A 107 2.76 54.00 12.62
C ALA A 107 4.12 53.47 12.13
N LEU A 108 5.21 53.76 12.83
CA LEU A 108 6.54 53.20 12.56
C LEU A 108 6.57 51.68 12.75
N ALA A 109 5.93 51.16 13.82
CA ALA A 109 5.82 49.73 14.07
C ALA A 109 4.98 49.00 13.01
N LEU A 110 3.87 49.60 12.56
CA LEU A 110 3.07 49.08 11.44
C LEU A 110 3.87 49.07 10.13
N THR A 111 4.63 50.13 9.85
CA THR A 111 5.53 50.21 8.68
C THR A 111 6.60 49.13 8.71
N ALA A 112 7.28 48.97 9.85
CA ALA A 112 8.25 47.90 10.02
C ALA A 112 7.60 46.52 9.86
N THR A 113 6.37 46.31 10.35
CA THR A 113 5.63 45.05 10.18
C THR A 113 5.31 44.78 8.71
N HIS A 114 4.89 45.80 7.95
CA HIS A 114 4.64 45.70 6.51
C HIS A 114 5.90 45.27 5.76
N GLU A 115 7.01 45.99 5.96
CA GLU A 115 8.27 45.65 5.29
C GLU A 115 8.73 44.25 5.69
N ARG A 116 8.55 43.89 6.96
CA ARG A 116 8.96 42.60 7.52
C ARG A 116 8.19 41.42 6.96
N PHE A 117 6.88 41.56 6.86
CA PHE A 117 5.94 40.44 6.67
C PHE A 117 5.29 40.44 5.29
N VAL A 118 5.00 41.62 4.72
CA VAL A 118 4.35 41.77 3.41
C VAL A 118 5.39 41.87 2.30
N ASP A 119 6.44 42.68 2.49
CA ASP A 119 7.47 42.92 1.46
C ASP A 119 8.70 41.99 1.60
N ASP A 120 8.74 41.17 2.65
CA ASP A 120 9.86 40.30 3.07
C ASP A 120 11.24 41.00 3.20
N ARG A 121 11.23 42.32 3.43
CA ARG A 121 12.42 43.13 3.66
C ARG A 121 12.83 43.11 5.12
N VAL A 122 14.13 43.32 5.35
CA VAL A 122 14.62 43.63 6.70
C VAL A 122 14.23 45.07 6.99
N PRO A 123 13.44 45.36 8.04
CA PRO A 123 13.08 46.73 8.35
C PRO A 123 14.34 47.50 8.75
N ALA A 124 14.68 48.54 7.99
CA ALA A 124 15.75 49.47 8.34
C ALA A 124 15.42 50.18 9.66
N GLY A 125 16.39 50.38 10.55
CA GLY A 125 16.15 51.12 11.80
C GLY A 125 15.12 50.49 12.75
N VAL A 126 14.88 49.17 12.66
CA VAL A 126 13.96 48.47 13.58
C VAL A 126 14.37 48.63 15.05
N GLU A 127 15.68 48.74 15.31
CA GLU A 127 16.26 48.99 16.63
C GLU A 127 15.81 50.35 17.19
N ILE A 128 15.69 51.37 16.33
CA ILE A 128 15.22 52.70 16.72
C ILE A 128 13.74 52.65 17.10
N VAL A 129 12.92 51.91 16.32
CA VAL A 129 11.49 51.74 16.63
C VAL A 129 11.30 51.02 17.96
N ARG A 130 12.12 50.00 18.25
CA ARG A 130 12.14 49.29 19.54
C ARG A 130 12.53 50.22 20.69
N GLU A 131 13.61 50.99 20.56
CA GLU A 131 14.05 51.93 21.58
C GLU A 131 12.98 52.98 21.91
N LEU A 132 12.31 53.53 20.89
CA LEU A 132 11.21 54.48 21.07
C LEU A 132 9.99 53.84 21.74
N GLY A 133 9.66 52.59 21.36
CA GLY A 133 8.60 51.81 21.98
C GLY A 133 8.85 51.56 23.48
N ASP A 134 10.07 51.17 23.83
CA ASP A 134 10.48 50.90 25.22
C ASP A 134 10.40 52.17 26.09
N ARG A 135 10.81 53.32 25.55
CA ARG A 135 10.73 54.62 26.24
C ARG A 135 9.30 55.05 26.55
N LEU A 136 8.34 54.79 25.66
CA LEU A 136 6.93 55.15 25.86
C LEU A 136 6.14 54.11 26.68
N GLY A 137 6.66 52.89 26.74
CA GLY A 137 6.07 51.75 27.42
C GLY A 137 4.99 51.04 26.60
N GLU A 138 4.96 49.72 26.70
CA GLU A 138 4.12 48.83 25.88
C GLU A 138 2.61 49.13 25.93
N LYS A 139 2.12 49.82 26.98
CA LYS A 139 0.69 50.16 27.12
C LYS A 139 0.22 51.23 26.13
N LYS A 140 1.13 52.08 25.64
CA LYS A 140 0.85 53.18 24.72
C LYS A 140 1.12 52.81 23.25
N VAL A 141 2.02 51.86 23.01
CA VAL A 141 2.46 51.47 21.66
C VAL A 141 1.96 50.06 21.33
N GLY A 142 0.66 49.93 21.05
CA GLY A 142 0.00 48.65 20.81
C GLY A 142 0.51 47.90 19.56
N ALA A 143 0.94 48.61 18.52
CA ALA A 143 1.38 47.99 17.26
C ALA A 143 2.71 47.23 17.36
N MET A 144 3.53 47.48 18.41
CA MET A 144 4.81 46.79 18.61
C MET A 144 4.64 45.26 18.71
N CYS A 145 3.53 44.78 19.26
CA CYS A 145 3.28 43.35 19.36
C CYS A 145 3.15 42.66 17.99
N LEU A 146 2.75 43.38 16.94
CA LEU A 146 2.68 42.84 15.57
C LEU A 146 4.08 42.65 14.99
N LEU A 147 4.95 43.63 15.19
CA LEU A 147 6.35 43.57 14.77
C LEU A 147 7.08 42.43 15.50
N ASP A 148 6.91 42.32 16.81
CA ASP A 148 7.48 41.22 17.61
C ASP A 148 6.94 39.86 17.17
N ALA A 149 5.63 39.74 16.91
CA ALA A 149 5.04 38.50 16.40
C ALA A 149 5.56 38.15 15.00
N ALA A 150 5.72 39.12 14.11
CA ALA A 150 6.28 38.93 12.77
C ALA A 150 7.77 38.48 12.83
N GLU A 151 8.55 39.03 13.76
CA GLU A 151 9.94 38.61 13.97
C GLU A 151 10.06 37.22 14.61
N HIS A 152 9.17 36.88 15.56
CA HIS A 152 9.07 35.51 16.10
C HIS A 152 8.76 34.49 15.00
N LEU A 153 7.93 34.85 14.02
CA LEU A 153 7.71 34.01 12.85
C LEU A 153 8.97 33.91 11.98
N ARG A 154 9.59 34.99 11.53
CA ARG A 154 10.74 34.83 10.60
C ARG A 154 12.01 34.28 11.25
N SER A 155 12.27 34.53 12.54
CA SER A 155 13.43 33.94 13.24
C SER A 155 13.38 32.42 13.38
N GLY A 156 12.29 31.78 12.95
CA GLY A 156 12.11 30.32 12.90
C GLY A 156 11.94 29.67 14.28
N ARG A 157 12.05 30.44 15.37
CA ARG A 157 12.29 29.88 16.70
C ARG A 157 11.04 29.61 17.53
N ASP A 158 9.89 30.26 17.30
CA ASP A 158 8.69 29.95 18.09
C ASP A 158 7.35 30.53 17.53
N PRO A 159 6.58 29.79 16.71
CA PRO A 159 5.26 30.22 16.26
C PRO A 159 4.21 30.27 17.38
N ALA A 160 4.39 29.53 18.48
CA ALA A 160 3.50 29.61 19.64
C ALA A 160 3.71 30.93 20.39
N LYS A 161 4.96 31.39 20.50
CA LYS A 161 5.28 32.71 21.05
C LYS A 161 4.71 33.84 20.21
N ALA A 162 4.69 33.73 18.88
CA ALA A 162 4.02 34.73 18.04
C ALA A 162 2.52 34.85 18.39
N LEU A 163 1.82 33.72 18.54
CA LEU A 163 0.41 33.72 18.97
C LEU A 163 0.22 34.25 20.38
N ASP A 164 1.11 33.89 21.31
CA ASP A 164 1.06 34.38 22.68
C ASP A 164 1.32 35.89 22.76
N THR A 165 2.28 36.41 21.98
CA THR A 165 2.52 37.84 21.80
C THR A 165 1.29 38.55 21.26
N LEU A 166 0.64 38.01 20.22
CA LEU A 166 -0.63 38.56 19.70
C LEU A 166 -1.75 38.50 20.75
N ARG A 167 -1.84 37.41 21.52
CA ARG A 167 -2.86 37.21 22.57
C ARG A 167 -2.70 38.21 23.70
N ARG A 168 -1.48 38.41 24.19
CA ARG A 168 -1.14 39.40 25.23
C ARG A 168 -1.26 40.84 24.72
N GLY A 169 -0.98 41.06 23.43
CA GLY A 169 -1.06 42.35 22.75
C GLY A 169 -2.47 42.79 22.36
N ARG A 170 -3.45 41.88 22.29
CA ARG A 170 -4.81 42.16 21.77
C ARG A 170 -5.50 43.37 22.40
N ALA A 171 -5.53 43.44 23.73
CA ALA A 171 -6.18 44.56 24.44
C ALA A 171 -5.45 45.90 24.24
N ARG A 172 -4.19 45.87 23.79
CA ARG A 172 -3.39 47.07 23.45
C ARG A 172 -3.63 47.47 22.00
N LEU A 173 -3.73 46.50 21.08
CA LEU A 173 -4.13 46.73 19.69
C LEU A 173 -5.52 47.37 19.59
N GLU A 174 -6.46 46.95 20.44
CA GLU A 174 -7.82 47.54 20.51
C GLU A 174 -7.85 49.02 20.95
N ARG A 175 -6.71 49.60 21.34
CA ARG A 175 -6.57 51.04 21.68
C ARG A 175 -5.90 51.85 20.57
N LEU A 176 -5.55 51.23 19.44
CA LEU A 176 -5.12 51.97 18.26
C LEU A 176 -6.29 52.79 17.74
N GLY A 177 -5.99 53.90 17.08
CA GLY A 177 -6.99 54.72 16.41
C GLY A 177 -7.84 53.89 15.45
N SER A 178 -9.11 54.24 15.28
CA SER A 178 -10.09 53.48 14.46
C SER A 178 -9.53 53.01 13.10
N GLN A 179 -8.74 53.84 12.43
CA GLN A 179 -8.14 53.56 11.12
C GLN A 179 -6.92 52.61 11.18
N ASP A 180 -6.02 52.81 12.14
CA ASP A 180 -4.84 51.96 12.38
C ASP A 180 -5.24 50.58 12.95
N LEU A 181 -6.35 50.53 13.69
CA LEU A 181 -6.92 49.29 14.22
C LEU A 181 -7.34 48.33 13.10
N ILE A 182 -7.87 48.83 11.99
CA ILE A 182 -8.25 48.00 10.83
C ILE A 182 -7.01 47.34 10.22
N GLU A 183 -5.96 48.14 9.96
CA GLU A 183 -4.67 47.66 9.45
C GLU A 183 -4.03 46.66 10.43
N GLY A 184 -4.00 47.01 11.72
CA GLY A 184 -3.45 46.16 12.77
C GLY A 184 -4.17 44.82 12.91
N ARG A 185 -5.50 44.79 12.78
CA ARG A 185 -6.28 43.53 12.77
C ARG A 185 -5.99 42.67 11.56
N LEU A 186 -5.89 43.27 10.38
CA LEU A 186 -5.53 42.55 9.16
C LEU A 186 -4.18 41.87 9.31
N LEU A 187 -3.15 42.61 9.73
CA LEU A 187 -1.81 42.08 9.97
C LEU A 187 -1.82 41.01 11.07
N ALA A 188 -2.55 41.24 12.17
CA ALA A 188 -2.69 40.24 13.24
C ALA A 188 -3.27 38.92 12.73
N HIS A 189 -4.31 38.97 11.89
CA HIS A 189 -4.92 37.78 11.32
C HIS A 189 -4.00 37.07 10.32
N LEU A 190 -3.27 37.79 9.47
CA LEU A 190 -2.29 37.19 8.57
C LEU A 190 -1.13 36.52 9.31
N ILE A 191 -0.60 37.19 10.34
CA ILE A 191 0.45 36.66 11.22
C ILE A 191 -0.08 35.43 11.99
N ALA A 192 -1.29 35.51 12.56
CA ALA A 192 -1.91 34.40 13.27
C ALA A 192 -2.23 33.21 12.36
N ALA A 193 -2.70 33.45 11.13
CA ALA A 193 -2.92 32.41 10.13
C ALA A 193 -1.61 31.69 9.78
N SER A 194 -0.54 32.46 9.55
CA SER A 194 0.80 31.91 9.32
C SER A 194 1.31 31.13 10.54
N ALA A 195 1.12 31.63 11.76
CA ALA A 195 1.52 30.96 13.00
C ALA A 195 0.72 29.67 13.27
N HIS A 196 -0.59 29.67 13.05
CA HIS A 196 -1.44 28.48 13.18
C HIS A 196 -1.13 27.45 12.11
N ARG A 197 -0.85 27.88 10.87
CA ARG A 197 -0.35 26.96 9.83
C ARG A 197 0.89 26.27 10.34
N ARG A 198 1.84 27.10 10.81
CA ARG A 198 3.10 26.60 11.33
C ARG A 198 2.77 25.56 12.39
N LEU A 199 2.03 25.83 13.44
CA LEU A 199 1.67 24.82 14.46
C LEU A 199 0.82 23.60 14.00
N GLY A 200 0.58 23.37 12.71
CA GLY A 200 -0.24 22.25 12.19
C GLY A 200 -1.73 22.41 12.47
N ALA A 201 -2.16 23.57 12.97
CA ALA A 201 -3.55 23.85 13.32
C ALA A 201 -4.32 24.39 12.11
N HIS A 202 -4.45 23.56 11.07
CA HIS A 202 -5.01 23.94 9.76
C HIS A 202 -6.39 24.62 9.87
N GLU A 203 -7.31 24.09 10.68
CA GLU A 203 -8.63 24.68 10.89
C GLU A 203 -8.57 26.07 11.55
N ARG A 204 -7.61 26.31 12.45
CA ARG A 204 -7.41 27.63 13.05
C ARG A 204 -6.80 28.59 12.02
N ALA A 205 -5.84 28.12 11.22
CA ALA A 205 -5.22 28.90 10.15
C ALA A 205 -6.26 29.34 9.11
N ILE A 206 -7.14 28.44 8.68
CA ILE A 206 -8.24 28.73 7.73
C ILE A 206 -9.20 29.76 8.31
N ARG A 207 -9.52 29.68 9.61
CA ARG A 207 -10.36 30.71 10.25
C ARG A 207 -9.68 32.08 10.28
N GLU A 208 -8.40 32.15 10.62
CA GLU A 208 -7.68 33.42 10.66
C GLU A 208 -7.52 34.03 9.26
N ILE A 209 -7.23 33.23 8.22
CA ILE A 209 -7.10 33.77 6.85
C ILE A 209 -8.44 34.29 6.31
N ARG A 210 -9.57 33.66 6.67
CA ARG A 210 -10.93 34.17 6.36
C ARG A 210 -11.18 35.53 7.02
N LYS A 211 -10.75 35.72 8.27
CA LYS A 211 -10.85 37.00 8.96
C LYS A 211 -9.94 38.06 8.32
N ALA A 212 -8.73 37.70 7.91
CA ALA A 212 -7.84 38.59 7.17
C ALA A 212 -8.48 39.05 5.85
N ALA A 213 -9.04 38.12 5.07
CA ALA A 213 -9.73 38.44 3.83
C ALA A 213 -10.94 39.36 4.04
N ALA A 214 -11.67 39.20 5.15
CA ALA A 214 -12.79 40.08 5.51
C ALA A 214 -12.33 41.48 5.99
N ALA A 215 -11.12 41.59 6.54
CA ALA A 215 -10.54 42.83 7.03
C ALA A 215 -9.74 43.61 5.95
N LEU A 216 -9.70 43.11 4.70
CA LEU A 216 -8.91 43.71 3.63
C LEU A 216 -9.50 45.09 3.20
N PRO A 217 -8.72 46.18 3.24
CA PRO A 217 -9.19 47.49 2.80
C PRO A 217 -9.51 47.54 1.30
N PRO A 218 -10.51 48.34 0.86
CA PRO A 218 -10.83 48.50 -0.56
C PRO A 218 -9.65 49.01 -1.40
N GLY A 219 -8.77 49.85 -0.83
CA GLY A 219 -7.58 50.38 -1.48
C GLY A 219 -6.30 49.57 -1.27
N ALA A 220 -6.38 48.35 -0.71
CA ALA A 220 -5.20 47.52 -0.46
C ALA A 220 -4.41 47.21 -1.73
N SER A 221 -3.08 47.22 -1.59
CA SER A 221 -2.12 46.98 -2.66
C SER A 221 -2.26 45.58 -3.23
N GLU A 222 -1.78 45.45 -4.46
CA GLU A 222 -1.75 44.16 -5.14
C GLU A 222 -0.87 43.16 -4.37
N ALA A 223 0.24 43.59 -3.78
CA ALA A 223 1.10 42.72 -2.95
C ALA A 223 0.33 42.08 -1.79
N LEU A 224 -0.48 42.86 -1.06
CA LEU A 224 -1.22 42.38 0.10
C LEU A 224 -2.40 41.47 -0.29
N ARG A 225 -3.07 41.77 -1.42
CA ARG A 225 -4.09 40.90 -2.02
C ARG A 225 -3.52 39.56 -2.45
N ARG A 226 -2.38 39.59 -3.16
CA ARG A 226 -1.68 38.40 -3.65
C ARG A 226 -1.19 37.51 -2.50
N LEU A 227 -0.64 38.10 -1.44
CA LEU A 227 -0.22 37.38 -0.24
C LEU A 227 -1.42 36.68 0.44
N THR A 228 -2.53 37.38 0.61
CA THR A 228 -3.76 36.82 1.21
C THR A 228 -4.33 35.68 0.36
N LEU A 229 -4.31 35.84 -0.97
CA LEU A 229 -4.71 34.81 -1.92
C LEU A 229 -3.83 33.56 -1.80
N ALA A 230 -2.51 33.72 -1.92
CA ALA A 230 -1.56 32.61 -1.87
C ALA A 230 -1.60 31.86 -0.53
N LEU A 231 -1.58 32.59 0.60
CA LEU A 231 -1.67 31.98 1.93
C LEU A 231 -2.97 31.19 2.11
N GLY A 232 -4.09 31.69 1.58
CA GLY A 232 -5.37 30.99 1.64
C GLY A 232 -5.37 29.68 0.86
N VAL A 233 -4.87 29.70 -0.39
CA VAL A 233 -4.73 28.49 -1.21
C VAL A 233 -3.80 27.48 -0.54
N ASP A 234 -2.67 27.93 0.00
CA ASP A 234 -1.73 27.07 0.73
C ASP A 234 -2.39 26.39 1.93
N GLN A 235 -3.15 27.13 2.76
CA GLN A 235 -3.83 26.55 3.92
C GLN A 235 -4.85 25.50 3.52
N LEU A 236 -5.66 25.82 2.50
CA LEU A 236 -6.76 24.98 2.06
C LEU A 236 -6.23 23.70 1.41
N LEU A 237 -5.18 23.78 0.58
CA LEU A 237 -4.53 22.61 0.01
C LEU A 237 -3.81 21.75 1.06
N ALA A 238 -3.12 22.35 2.04
CA ALA A 238 -2.50 21.62 3.13
C ALA A 238 -3.53 20.84 3.97
N GLY A 239 -4.72 21.42 4.17
CA GLY A 239 -5.87 20.78 4.81
C GLY A 239 -6.67 19.82 3.93
N GLY A 240 -6.28 19.60 2.66
CA GLY A 240 -7.00 18.74 1.72
C GLY A 240 -8.33 19.31 1.18
N ARG A 241 -8.64 20.59 1.44
CA ARG A 241 -9.89 21.26 1.06
C ARG A 241 -9.79 21.85 -0.35
N ILE A 242 -9.62 20.98 -1.35
CA ILE A 242 -9.34 21.36 -2.75
C ILE A 242 -10.45 22.25 -3.34
N VAL A 243 -11.72 21.89 -3.13
CA VAL A 243 -12.88 22.66 -3.67
C VAL A 243 -12.94 24.06 -3.07
N GLU A 244 -12.64 24.19 -1.77
CA GLU A 244 -12.62 25.49 -1.12
C GLU A 244 -11.44 26.35 -1.59
N ALA A 245 -10.30 25.75 -1.92
CA ALA A 245 -9.17 26.46 -2.52
C ALA A 245 -9.54 27.07 -3.88
N GLU A 246 -10.30 26.35 -4.71
CA GLU A 246 -10.83 26.85 -5.97
C GLU A 246 -11.80 28.02 -5.78
N ARG A 247 -12.80 27.84 -4.90
CA ARG A 247 -13.75 28.90 -4.53
C ARG A 247 -13.05 30.13 -3.96
N TRP A 248 -11.94 29.94 -3.23
CA TRP A 248 -11.13 31.03 -2.70
C TRP A 248 -10.49 31.87 -3.81
N ILE A 249 -9.96 31.22 -4.85
CA ILE A 249 -9.41 31.89 -6.04
C ILE A 249 -10.51 32.61 -6.81
N GLN A 250 -11.64 31.94 -7.06
CA GLN A 250 -12.79 32.53 -7.75
C GLN A 250 -13.33 33.76 -7.01
N SER A 251 -13.43 33.69 -5.68
CA SER A 251 -13.86 34.81 -4.85
C SER A 251 -12.88 35.99 -4.92
N ALA A 252 -11.57 35.72 -4.96
CA ALA A 252 -10.55 36.76 -5.12
C ALA A 252 -10.62 37.42 -6.50
N TYR A 253 -10.78 36.61 -7.55
CA TYR A 253 -11.01 37.06 -8.92
C TYR A 253 -12.24 37.97 -9.03
N GLN A 254 -13.40 37.53 -8.52
CA GLN A 254 -14.64 38.31 -8.54
C GLN A 254 -14.46 39.66 -7.84
N ARG A 255 -13.85 39.68 -6.65
CA ARG A 255 -13.54 40.93 -5.94
C ARG A 255 -12.65 41.87 -6.75
N ARG A 256 -11.65 41.34 -7.46
CA ARG A 256 -10.73 42.13 -8.29
C ARG A 256 -11.46 42.73 -9.49
N ILE A 257 -12.29 41.96 -10.19
CA ILE A 257 -13.07 42.45 -11.34
C ILE A 257 -14.09 43.51 -10.92
N ILE A 258 -14.83 43.28 -9.83
CA ILE A 258 -15.78 44.25 -9.29
C ILE A 258 -15.06 45.55 -8.89
N ALA A 259 -13.90 45.45 -8.24
CA ALA A 259 -13.11 46.62 -7.86
C ALA A 259 -12.64 47.42 -9.09
N ALA A 260 -12.07 46.75 -10.09
CA ALA A 260 -11.63 47.39 -11.34
C ALA A 260 -12.79 48.09 -12.08
N ARG A 261 -13.97 47.47 -12.10
CA ARG A 261 -15.17 48.06 -12.73
C ARG A 261 -15.65 49.30 -11.99
N LYS A 262 -15.69 49.27 -10.66
CA LYS A 262 -16.02 50.45 -9.84
C LYS A 262 -15.04 51.60 -10.07
N GLU A 263 -13.76 51.30 -10.22
CA GLU A 263 -12.73 52.29 -10.51
C GLU A 263 -12.87 52.89 -11.91
N ALA A 264 -13.14 52.06 -12.93
CA ALA A 264 -13.43 52.52 -14.29
C ALA A 264 -14.67 53.43 -14.36
N ILE A 265 -15.74 53.09 -13.64
CA ILE A 265 -16.95 53.91 -13.54
C ILE A 265 -16.63 55.25 -12.87
N ARG A 266 -15.86 55.27 -11.77
CA ARG A 266 -15.44 56.51 -11.09
C ARG A 266 -14.55 57.37 -11.99
N ALA A 267 -13.59 56.78 -12.70
CA ALA A 267 -12.72 57.49 -13.61
C ALA A 267 -13.52 58.11 -14.78
N ARG A 268 -14.48 57.37 -15.33
CA ARG A 268 -15.38 57.88 -16.37
C ARG A 268 -16.28 59.00 -15.84
N ALA A 269 -16.81 58.88 -14.62
CA ALA A 269 -17.60 59.93 -13.99
C ALA A 269 -16.77 61.20 -13.72
N SER A 270 -15.52 61.06 -13.29
CA SER A 270 -14.59 62.19 -13.14
C SER A 270 -14.30 62.86 -14.49
N LYS A 271 -14.01 62.07 -15.52
CA LYS A 271 -13.77 62.57 -16.88
C LYS A 271 -15.00 63.26 -17.47
N GLN A 272 -16.20 62.71 -17.24
CA GLN A 272 -17.46 63.33 -17.65
C GLN A 272 -17.77 64.62 -16.88
N ALA A 273 -17.32 64.74 -15.63
CA ALA A 273 -17.42 65.99 -14.87
C ALA A 273 -16.49 67.06 -15.44
N GLU A 274 -15.26 66.70 -15.79
CA GLU A 274 -14.30 67.59 -16.48
C GLU A 274 -14.80 67.98 -17.89
N GLU A 275 -15.36 67.04 -18.65
CA GLU A 275 -15.93 67.26 -19.99
C GLU A 275 -17.21 68.13 -19.93
N ARG A 276 -18.02 68.01 -18.86
CA ARG A 276 -19.15 68.91 -18.57
C ARG A 276 -18.71 70.33 -18.25
N GLU A 277 -17.65 70.49 -17.45
CA GLU A 277 -17.05 71.81 -17.20
C GLU A 277 -16.46 72.42 -18.48
N ALA A 278 -16.00 71.60 -19.42
CA ALA A 278 -15.50 72.02 -20.73
C ALA A 278 -16.60 72.22 -21.81
N GLY A 279 -17.88 72.01 -21.50
CA GLY A 279 -19.00 72.27 -22.40
C GLY A 279 -19.24 71.22 -23.49
N VAL A 280 -18.82 69.97 -23.29
CA VAL A 280 -18.99 68.85 -24.24
C VAL A 280 -20.30 68.09 -23.97
N GLU A 281 -21.07 67.74 -25.02
CA GLU A 281 -22.26 66.89 -24.92
C GLU A 281 -21.89 65.46 -24.48
N LEU A 282 -22.61 64.90 -23.51
CA LEU A 282 -22.35 63.58 -22.94
C LEU A 282 -23.35 62.51 -23.41
N GLU A 283 -22.90 61.25 -23.48
CA GLU A 283 -23.75 60.06 -23.69
C GLU A 283 -24.76 59.84 -22.54
N GLU A 284 -26.02 59.52 -22.87
CA GLU A 284 -27.14 59.40 -21.92
C GLU A 284 -27.20 58.06 -21.13
N ASP A 285 -26.52 57.00 -21.56
CA ASP A 285 -26.60 55.66 -20.94
C ASP A 285 -25.27 55.23 -20.27
N ALA A 286 -24.92 55.85 -19.13
CA ALA A 286 -23.73 55.47 -18.36
C ALA A 286 -24.06 54.40 -17.29
N PRO A 287 -23.27 53.30 -17.19
CA PRO A 287 -23.47 52.27 -16.19
C PRO A 287 -23.28 52.80 -14.76
N THR A 288 -24.17 52.42 -13.87
CA THR A 288 -24.22 52.86 -12.46
C THR A 288 -23.28 52.04 -11.56
N LEU A 289 -22.99 52.54 -10.36
CA LEU A 289 -22.23 51.81 -9.34
C LEU A 289 -22.94 50.52 -8.89
N ASP A 290 -24.27 50.44 -9.02
CA ASP A 290 -25.05 49.23 -8.73
C ASP A 290 -24.89 48.17 -9.83
N ASP A 291 -24.77 48.58 -11.10
CA ASP A 291 -24.50 47.66 -12.22
C ASP A 291 -23.14 46.95 -12.08
N ALA A 292 -22.20 47.55 -11.34
CA ALA A 292 -20.89 46.98 -11.05
C ALA A 292 -20.92 45.82 -10.04
N ASN A 293 -22.00 45.66 -9.26
CA ASN A 293 -22.13 44.62 -8.25
C ASN A 293 -22.78 43.32 -8.77
N THR A 294 -23.19 43.28 -10.03
CA THR A 294 -23.83 42.09 -10.63
C THR A 294 -22.84 40.93 -10.71
N GLU A 295 -23.15 39.81 -10.03
CA GLU A 295 -22.34 38.59 -10.09
C GLU A 295 -22.36 38.01 -11.52
N PHE A 296 -21.18 37.64 -12.02
CA PHE A 296 -21.05 36.93 -13.30
C PHE A 296 -21.22 35.43 -13.10
N ASP A 297 -22.00 34.80 -13.99
CA ASP A 297 -22.02 33.34 -14.10
C ASP A 297 -20.67 32.89 -14.64
N LEU A 298 -19.85 32.32 -13.76
CA LEU A 298 -18.56 31.76 -14.10
C LEU A 298 -18.82 30.38 -14.68
N GLY A 299 -18.92 30.30 -16.01
CA GLY A 299 -18.84 29.02 -16.71
C GLY A 299 -17.51 28.29 -16.40
N ASP A 300 -17.44 27.01 -16.74
CA ASP A 300 -16.29 26.12 -16.43
C ASP A 300 -14.98 26.45 -17.20
N GLU A 301 -14.94 27.52 -17.99
CA GLU A 301 -13.77 27.94 -18.78
C GLU A 301 -12.92 28.99 -18.06
N VAL A 302 -11.60 28.78 -18.06
CA VAL A 302 -10.63 29.76 -17.52
C VAL A 302 -10.60 30.97 -18.44
N ASP A 303 -11.09 32.09 -17.93
CA ASP A 303 -11.13 33.37 -18.64
C ASP A 303 -9.74 34.04 -18.74
N ASP A 304 -9.41 34.66 -19.88
CA ASP A 304 -8.19 35.46 -20.08
C ASP A 304 -8.02 36.59 -19.05
N ARG A 305 -9.10 36.92 -18.31
CA ARG A 305 -9.12 37.93 -17.25
C ARG A 305 -8.42 37.51 -15.95
N TYR A 306 -8.07 36.24 -15.72
CA TYR A 306 -7.32 35.83 -14.51
C TYR A 306 -5.89 36.39 -14.49
N SER A 307 -5.39 36.78 -13.31
CA SER A 307 -4.00 37.22 -13.16
C SER A 307 -3.02 36.04 -13.27
N PRO A 308 -1.74 36.27 -13.60
CA PRO A 308 -0.74 35.19 -13.69
C PRO A 308 -0.62 34.36 -12.40
N LEU A 309 -0.78 34.99 -11.23
CA LEU A 309 -0.77 34.27 -9.95
C LEU A 309 -2.05 33.47 -9.75
N GLU A 310 -3.23 34.03 -10.08
CA GLU A 310 -4.50 33.30 -9.98
C GLU A 310 -4.50 32.07 -10.89
N GLN A 311 -4.03 32.21 -12.13
CA GLN A 311 -3.87 31.09 -13.08
C GLN A 311 -2.87 30.04 -12.54
N ALA A 312 -1.73 30.45 -11.99
CA ALA A 312 -0.74 29.52 -11.43
C ALA A 312 -1.28 28.77 -10.20
N LEU A 313 -2.00 29.45 -9.30
CA LEU A 313 -2.63 28.84 -8.14
C LEU A 313 -3.80 27.94 -8.54
N LEU A 314 -4.59 28.34 -9.54
CA LEU A 314 -5.66 27.50 -10.10
C LEU A 314 -5.07 26.23 -10.73
N ALA A 315 -3.97 26.34 -11.49
CA ALA A 315 -3.28 25.18 -12.04
C ALA A 315 -2.80 24.23 -10.93
N ARG A 316 -2.37 24.77 -9.78
CA ARG A 316 -1.97 23.97 -8.61
C ARG A 316 -3.17 23.25 -7.98
N VAL A 317 -4.31 23.94 -7.84
CA VAL A 317 -5.56 23.32 -7.38
C VAL A 317 -6.03 22.22 -8.33
N LEU A 318 -5.99 22.46 -9.64
CA LEU A 318 -6.31 21.47 -10.68
C LEU A 318 -5.37 20.27 -10.63
N ALA A 319 -4.07 20.50 -10.43
CA ALA A 319 -3.09 19.43 -10.28
C ALA A 319 -3.38 18.57 -9.03
N ALA A 320 -3.72 19.20 -7.90
CA ALA A 320 -4.13 18.51 -6.67
C ALA A 320 -5.45 17.74 -6.83
N ARG A 321 -6.38 18.26 -7.65
CA ARG A 321 -7.65 17.61 -8.02
C ARG A 321 -7.47 16.37 -8.92
N GLY A 322 -6.30 16.26 -9.58
CA GLY A 322 -5.98 15.17 -10.51
C GLY A 322 -6.06 15.56 -11.99
N GLU A 323 -6.47 16.79 -12.31
CA GLU A 323 -6.60 17.31 -13.68
C GLU A 323 -5.27 17.75 -14.27
N ARG A 324 -4.33 16.81 -14.37
CA ARG A 324 -2.94 17.06 -14.78
C ARG A 324 -2.82 17.70 -16.17
N ALA A 325 -3.68 17.33 -17.11
CA ALA A 325 -3.64 17.88 -18.47
C ALA A 325 -4.01 19.37 -18.50
N ARG A 326 -5.14 19.73 -17.86
CA ARG A 326 -5.58 21.13 -17.72
C ARG A 326 -4.58 21.96 -16.92
N ALA A 327 -4.07 21.44 -15.81
CA ALA A 327 -3.04 22.12 -15.02
C ALA A 327 -1.78 22.45 -15.85
N ARG A 328 -1.33 21.51 -16.70
CA ARG A 328 -0.18 21.75 -17.61
C ARG A 328 -0.49 22.73 -18.74
N ALA A 329 -1.71 22.74 -19.26
CA ALA A 329 -2.11 23.71 -20.28
C ALA A 329 -2.04 25.13 -19.69
N LEU A 330 -2.66 25.32 -18.53
CA LEU A 330 -2.72 26.61 -17.85
C LEU A 330 -1.32 27.15 -17.49
N ILE A 331 -0.38 26.30 -17.04
CA ILE A 331 1.00 26.74 -16.79
C ILE A 331 1.78 27.07 -18.07
N ARG A 332 1.47 26.44 -19.21
CA ARG A 332 2.17 26.73 -20.48
C ARG A 332 1.73 28.06 -21.09
N GLU A 333 0.49 28.46 -20.86
CA GLU A 333 -0.08 29.73 -21.32
C GLU A 333 0.47 30.93 -20.53
N LEU A 334 1.00 30.69 -19.31
CA LEU A 334 1.61 31.74 -18.51
C LEU A 334 2.91 32.27 -19.17
N PRO A 335 3.06 33.61 -19.34
CA PRO A 335 4.24 34.19 -19.97
C PRO A 335 5.52 33.84 -19.18
N PRO A 336 6.64 33.50 -19.83
CA PRO A 336 7.92 33.29 -19.14
C PRO A 336 8.35 34.60 -18.48
N GLN A 337 8.21 34.72 -17.16
CA GLN A 337 8.47 35.98 -16.48
C GLN A 337 9.98 36.26 -16.43
N VAL A 338 10.36 37.38 -17.02
CA VAL A 338 11.65 38.05 -16.81
C VAL A 338 11.48 38.91 -15.55
N GLY A 339 12.07 38.49 -14.42
CA GLY A 339 12.04 39.22 -13.15
C GLY A 339 11.14 38.61 -12.07
N GLU A 340 11.77 37.89 -11.13
CA GLU A 340 11.51 37.79 -9.67
C GLU A 340 10.09 37.71 -9.08
N ASP A 341 9.08 37.12 -9.73
CA ASP A 341 7.85 36.74 -8.99
C ASP A 341 8.00 35.38 -8.31
N GLY A 342 8.42 35.40 -7.04
CA GLY A 342 8.68 34.19 -6.25
C GLY A 342 7.47 33.26 -6.10
N LEU A 343 6.27 33.82 -5.88
CA LEU A 343 5.03 33.04 -5.68
C LEU A 343 4.59 32.31 -6.96
N VAL A 344 4.68 32.98 -8.11
CA VAL A 344 4.36 32.37 -9.42
C VAL A 344 5.37 31.28 -9.75
N SER A 345 6.66 31.54 -9.51
CA SER A 345 7.74 30.58 -9.75
C SER A 345 7.59 29.32 -8.91
N GLU A 346 7.28 29.46 -7.62
CA GLU A 346 7.00 28.33 -6.73
C GLU A 346 5.78 27.53 -7.22
N ALA A 347 4.66 28.20 -7.51
CA ALA A 347 3.45 27.55 -8.01
C ALA A 347 3.70 26.75 -9.29
N ARG A 348 4.48 27.30 -10.25
CA ARG A 348 4.88 26.60 -11.48
C ARG A 348 5.65 25.32 -11.19
N VAL A 349 6.63 25.38 -10.28
CA VAL A 349 7.46 24.22 -9.94
C VAL A 349 6.61 23.16 -9.25
N ARG A 350 5.75 23.55 -8.30
CA ARG A 350 4.82 22.62 -7.65
C ARG A 350 3.88 21.93 -8.65
N VAL A 351 3.33 22.68 -9.61
CA VAL A 351 2.52 22.10 -10.70
C VAL A 351 3.38 21.18 -11.57
N ALA A 352 4.63 21.55 -11.89
CA ALA A 352 5.51 20.67 -12.65
C ALA A 352 5.78 19.36 -11.90
N VAL A 353 6.06 19.41 -10.61
CA VAL A 353 6.27 18.22 -9.76
C VAL A 353 5.01 17.35 -9.68
N ALA A 354 3.82 17.95 -9.61
CA ALA A 354 2.56 17.21 -9.55
C ALA A 354 2.13 16.63 -10.91
N ALA A 355 2.21 17.43 -11.98
CA ALA A 355 1.51 17.17 -13.23
C ALA A 355 2.44 16.86 -14.42
N SER A 356 3.71 17.24 -14.42
CA SER A 356 4.62 17.06 -15.58
C SER A 356 5.37 15.71 -15.57
N PRO A 357 5.85 15.23 -16.73
CA PRO A 357 6.73 14.06 -16.78
C PRO A 357 7.94 14.21 -15.84
N PRO A 358 8.44 13.13 -15.21
CA PRO A 358 9.45 13.21 -14.14
C PRO A 358 10.73 13.95 -14.54
N ALA A 359 11.22 13.77 -15.77
CA ALA A 359 12.40 14.47 -16.27
C ALA A 359 12.19 16.00 -16.33
N GLY A 360 11.02 16.44 -16.82
CA GLY A 360 10.67 17.86 -16.89
C GLY A 360 10.44 18.49 -15.50
N ALA A 361 9.82 17.73 -14.59
CA ALA A 361 9.64 18.14 -13.20
C ALA A 361 10.98 18.36 -12.49
N CYS A 362 11.91 17.42 -12.62
CA CYS A 362 13.23 17.52 -11.99
C CYS A 362 14.05 18.69 -12.54
N ALA A 363 14.01 18.93 -13.86
CA ALA A 363 14.70 20.07 -14.47
C ALA A 363 14.12 21.42 -13.98
N ALA A 364 12.79 21.52 -13.82
CA ALA A 364 12.16 22.70 -13.28
C ALA A 364 12.53 22.94 -11.80
N ALA A 365 12.47 21.90 -10.97
CA ALA A 365 12.82 21.99 -9.56
C ALA A 365 14.32 22.30 -9.34
N LEU A 366 15.21 21.75 -10.17
CA LEU A 366 16.65 22.04 -10.10
C LEU A 366 16.94 23.51 -10.41
N ARG A 367 16.31 24.09 -11.45
CA ARG A 367 16.46 25.52 -11.76
C ARG A 367 15.95 26.42 -10.64
N PHE A 368 14.85 26.02 -10.00
CA PHE A 368 14.30 26.74 -8.85
C PHE A 368 15.24 26.69 -7.63
N LEU A 369 15.82 25.53 -7.35
CA LEU A 369 16.84 25.35 -6.32
C LEU A 369 18.10 26.17 -6.62
N GLN A 370 18.56 26.25 -7.87
CA GLN A 370 19.75 27.02 -8.24
C GLN A 370 19.63 28.53 -7.97
N ALA A 371 18.41 29.06 -7.91
CA ALA A 371 18.18 30.46 -7.55
C ALA A 371 18.41 30.75 -6.06
N ASP A 372 18.28 29.75 -5.19
CA ASP A 372 18.71 29.80 -3.77
C ASP A 372 18.98 28.39 -3.26
N ALA A 373 20.24 27.96 -3.35
CA ALA A 373 20.64 26.59 -3.03
C ALA A 373 20.59 26.27 -1.52
N ALA A 374 20.48 27.31 -0.67
CA ALA A 374 20.41 27.15 0.78
C ALA A 374 18.96 27.01 1.29
N ASP A 375 17.96 27.27 0.43
CA ASP A 375 16.56 27.22 0.79
C ASP A 375 16.09 25.76 1.00
N PRO A 376 15.68 25.37 2.23
CA PRO A 376 15.29 24.00 2.56
C PRO A 376 14.02 23.54 1.85
N ASP A 377 13.08 24.45 1.54
CA ASP A 377 11.84 24.09 0.84
C ASP A 377 12.12 23.82 -0.65
N ARG A 378 13.02 24.59 -1.27
CA ARG A 378 13.47 24.32 -2.65
C ARG A 378 14.25 23.02 -2.74
N LEU A 379 15.08 22.74 -1.74
CA LEU A 379 15.85 21.50 -1.66
C LEU A 379 14.92 20.29 -1.54
N ARG A 380 13.88 20.39 -0.71
CA ARG A 380 12.82 19.38 -0.59
C ARG A 380 12.07 19.18 -1.91
N LEU A 381 11.64 20.26 -2.59
CA LEU A 381 10.92 20.17 -3.86
C LEU A 381 11.73 19.46 -4.95
N TRP A 382 13.03 19.75 -5.03
CA TRP A 382 13.95 19.02 -5.91
C TRP A 382 14.03 17.55 -5.54
N ALA A 383 14.21 17.23 -4.25
CA ALA A 383 14.32 15.84 -3.79
C ALA A 383 13.06 15.02 -4.13
N LEU A 384 11.86 15.59 -3.98
CA LEU A 384 10.61 14.93 -4.36
C LEU A 384 10.46 14.73 -5.87
N ALA A 385 10.90 15.71 -6.67
CA ALA A 385 10.91 15.60 -8.13
C ALA A 385 11.87 14.48 -8.59
N GLU A 386 13.06 14.41 -8.00
CA GLU A 386 14.06 13.40 -8.30
C GLU A 386 13.63 12.01 -7.82
N PHE A 387 13.06 11.90 -6.62
CA PHE A 387 12.47 10.66 -6.11
C PHE A 387 11.43 10.08 -7.08
N ARG A 388 10.53 10.93 -7.59
CA ARG A 388 9.53 10.54 -8.59
C ARG A 388 10.19 10.06 -9.89
N ARG A 389 11.30 10.68 -10.32
CA ARG A 389 12.09 10.24 -11.48
C ARG A 389 12.66 8.84 -11.27
N LEU A 390 13.30 8.61 -10.12
CA LEU A 390 13.91 7.31 -9.79
C LEU A 390 12.91 6.16 -9.83
N ARG A 391 11.71 6.38 -9.26
CA ARG A 391 10.63 5.38 -9.28
C ARG A 391 10.14 5.02 -10.69
N THR A 392 10.09 5.98 -11.61
CA THR A 392 9.71 5.72 -13.00
C THR A 392 10.78 4.99 -13.80
N THR A 393 12.06 5.20 -13.50
CA THR A 393 13.15 4.44 -14.14
C THR A 393 13.29 3.02 -13.60
N GLN A 394 13.06 2.80 -12.29
CA GLN A 394 13.12 1.46 -11.69
C GLN A 394 12.00 0.53 -12.18
N THR A 395 10.83 1.07 -12.54
CA THR A 395 9.71 0.29 -13.09
C THR A 395 9.88 -0.10 -14.55
N ALA A 396 10.83 0.51 -15.28
CA ALA A 396 11.04 0.30 -16.71
C ALA A 396 12.24 -0.62 -17.04
N ALA A 397 13.10 -0.95 -16.07
CA ALA A 397 14.32 -1.72 -16.31
C ALA A 397 14.22 -3.13 -15.70
N ALA A 398 14.40 -4.17 -16.53
CA ALA A 398 14.66 -5.53 -16.04
C ALA A 398 15.96 -5.55 -15.20
N PRO A 399 16.03 -6.41 -14.17
CA PRO A 399 17.10 -6.35 -13.18
C PRO A 399 18.37 -6.96 -13.76
N SER A 400 19.23 -6.14 -14.34
CA SER A 400 20.59 -6.55 -14.69
C SER A 400 21.64 -5.58 -14.15
N SER A 401 22.55 -6.17 -13.38
CA SER A 401 23.87 -5.68 -12.96
C SER A 401 23.95 -4.77 -11.73
N ASN A 402 24.83 -5.24 -10.85
CA ASN A 402 25.20 -4.76 -9.53
C ASN A 402 26.16 -3.56 -9.65
N THR A 403 25.75 -2.49 -10.32
CA THR A 403 26.52 -1.23 -10.38
C THR A 403 25.89 -0.21 -9.44
N ALA A 404 26.71 0.34 -8.54
CA ALA A 404 26.29 1.35 -7.58
C ALA A 404 25.73 2.56 -8.34
N THR A 405 24.40 2.72 -8.35
CA THR A 405 23.71 3.85 -8.96
C THR A 405 23.93 5.12 -8.13
N PRO A 406 24.66 6.13 -8.63
CA PRO A 406 24.71 7.43 -7.99
C PRO A 406 23.41 8.17 -8.33
N SER A 407 22.41 8.11 -7.43
CA SER A 407 21.23 9.00 -7.44
C SER A 407 20.31 8.85 -6.21
N THR A 408 20.35 7.72 -5.48
CA THR A 408 19.53 7.51 -4.27
C THR A 408 20.02 8.30 -3.05
N SER A 409 21.35 8.38 -2.85
CA SER A 409 21.98 9.10 -1.71
C SER A 409 21.62 10.60 -1.72
N GLY A 410 21.64 11.23 -2.90
CA GLY A 410 21.38 12.67 -3.04
C GLY A 410 19.97 13.09 -2.64
N VAL A 411 18.96 12.26 -2.90
CA VAL A 411 17.55 12.53 -2.50
C VAL A 411 17.43 12.53 -0.98
N LEU A 412 17.95 11.49 -0.31
CA LEU A 412 17.85 11.37 1.15
C LEU A 412 18.69 12.42 1.87
N GLU A 413 19.89 12.73 1.36
CA GLU A 413 20.71 13.84 1.89
C GLU A 413 19.99 15.19 1.81
N ALA A 414 19.31 15.46 0.69
CA ALA A 414 18.52 16.67 0.51
C ALA A 414 17.33 16.73 1.48
N LEU A 415 16.60 15.64 1.67
CA LEU A 415 15.49 15.56 2.62
C LEU A 415 15.96 15.66 4.08
N VAL A 416 17.09 15.05 4.43
CA VAL A 416 17.71 15.18 5.77
C VAL A 416 18.11 16.64 6.03
N ARG A 417 18.74 17.30 5.06
CA ARG A 417 19.10 18.73 5.17
C ARG A 417 17.87 19.63 5.25
N ALA A 418 16.83 19.35 4.46
CA ALA A 418 15.57 20.09 4.54
C ALA A 418 14.95 19.94 5.93
N LEU A 419 14.88 18.70 6.45
CA LEU A 419 14.35 18.40 7.78
C LEU A 419 15.18 19.03 8.92
N SER A 420 16.51 19.03 8.83
CA SER A 420 17.38 19.60 9.86
C SER A 420 17.23 21.13 9.98
N HIS A 421 16.85 21.80 8.89
CA HIS A 421 16.55 23.24 8.86
C HIS A 421 15.05 23.52 8.92
N ALA A 422 14.22 22.48 9.01
CA ALA A 422 12.79 22.63 9.07
C ALA A 422 12.37 23.27 10.40
N PRO A 423 11.43 24.23 10.36
CA PRO A 423 10.90 24.80 11.59
C PRO A 423 10.17 23.73 12.42
N PRO A 424 10.09 23.87 13.76
CA PRO A 424 9.68 22.80 14.69
C PRO A 424 8.41 22.04 14.31
N HIS A 425 7.49 22.72 13.67
CA HIS A 425 6.20 22.19 13.30
C HIS A 425 6.16 21.42 11.98
N ALA A 426 7.07 21.73 11.06
CA ALA A 426 7.21 21.01 9.80
C ALA A 426 8.05 19.76 9.98
N ARG A 427 8.81 19.67 11.10
CA ARG A 427 9.69 18.55 11.42
C ARG A 427 8.94 17.22 11.49
N ALA A 428 7.78 17.15 12.15
CA ALA A 428 7.03 15.88 12.23
C ALA A 428 6.50 15.41 10.85
N PRO A 429 5.77 16.22 10.06
CA PRO A 429 5.34 15.82 8.72
C PRO A 429 6.50 15.52 7.75
N GLN A 430 7.57 16.33 7.78
CA GLN A 430 8.74 16.10 6.92
C GLN A 430 9.56 14.88 7.37
N ALA A 431 9.64 14.59 8.67
CA ALA A 431 10.28 13.36 9.17
C ALA A 431 9.50 12.13 8.73
N GLN A 432 8.18 12.20 8.71
CA GLN A 432 7.39 11.10 8.19
C GLN A 432 7.54 10.93 6.68
N GLU A 433 7.63 12.03 5.93
CA GLU A 433 7.94 12.00 4.50
C GLU A 433 9.33 11.39 4.25
N LEU A 434 10.35 11.81 5.00
CA LEU A 434 11.68 11.23 4.96
C LEU A 434 11.64 9.73 5.29
N ALA A 435 10.92 9.33 6.34
CA ALA A 435 10.77 7.92 6.72
C ALA A 435 10.09 7.10 5.61
N HIS A 436 9.07 7.67 4.95
CA HIS A 436 8.41 7.04 3.81
C HIS A 436 9.39 6.83 2.65
N VAL A 437 10.11 7.88 2.25
CA VAL A 437 11.10 7.82 1.16
C VAL A 437 12.23 6.85 1.49
N ALA A 438 12.72 6.85 2.73
CA ALA A 438 13.75 5.93 3.21
C ALA A 438 13.27 4.46 3.18
N LEU A 439 12.02 4.18 3.56
CA LEU A 439 11.43 2.85 3.45
C LEU A 439 11.31 2.38 1.99
N VAL A 440 10.90 3.26 1.07
CA VAL A 440 10.84 2.93 -0.37
C VAL A 440 12.21 2.62 -0.94
N LEU A 441 13.23 3.37 -0.52
CA LEU A 441 14.60 3.23 -1.01
C LEU A 441 15.43 2.20 -0.22
N GLU A 442 14.84 1.60 0.83
CA GLU A 442 15.50 0.67 1.77
C GLU A 442 16.82 1.23 2.35
N ASP A 443 16.82 2.51 2.68
CA ASP A 443 17.98 3.20 3.24
C ASP A 443 17.83 3.39 4.76
N PHE A 444 18.71 2.73 5.51
CA PHE A 444 18.80 2.85 6.98
C PHE A 444 20.12 3.48 7.40
N SER A 445 20.63 4.43 6.61
CA SER A 445 21.90 5.09 6.89
C SER A 445 21.86 5.89 8.18
N GLN A 446 23.04 6.09 8.77
CA GLN A 446 23.16 6.79 10.05
C GLN A 446 22.64 8.24 10.02
N PRO A 447 22.82 9.05 8.95
CA PRO A 447 22.23 10.39 8.86
C PRO A 447 20.70 10.37 8.94
N VAL A 448 20.04 9.48 8.20
CA VAL A 448 18.57 9.34 8.22
C VAL A 448 18.09 8.91 9.60
N CYS A 449 18.68 7.85 10.17
CA CYS A 449 18.30 7.36 11.49
C CYS A 449 18.43 8.44 12.57
N ARG A 450 19.56 9.17 12.59
CA ARG A 450 19.83 10.24 13.56
C ARG A 450 18.77 11.35 13.52
N GLU A 451 18.40 11.82 12.33
CA GLU A 451 17.44 12.91 12.20
C GLU A 451 16.02 12.44 12.57
N LEU A 452 15.61 11.25 12.13
CA LEU A 452 14.32 10.66 12.50
C LEU A 452 14.24 10.35 14.00
N ASP A 453 15.35 9.94 14.64
CA ASP A 453 15.44 9.75 16.10
C ASP A 453 15.37 11.08 16.86
N ALA A 454 15.90 12.17 16.30
CA ALA A 454 15.77 13.51 16.89
C ALA A 454 14.29 13.92 16.97
N VAL A 455 13.55 13.80 15.88
CA VAL A 455 12.13 14.12 15.85
C VAL A 455 11.30 13.20 16.76
N ARG A 456 11.63 11.90 16.83
CA ARG A 456 10.98 10.98 17.79
C ARG A 456 11.19 11.38 19.25
N ARG A 457 12.38 11.91 19.59
CA ARG A 457 12.67 12.42 20.93
C ARG A 457 11.93 13.72 21.22
N GLU A 458 11.80 14.59 20.22
CA GLU A 458 11.02 15.84 20.31
C GLU A 458 9.53 15.56 20.63
N HIS A 459 8.97 14.45 20.14
CA HIS A 459 7.54 14.10 20.28
C HIS A 459 7.29 12.86 21.18
N LYS A 460 8.17 12.60 22.16
CA LYS A 460 8.08 11.39 23.00
C LYS A 460 6.77 11.28 23.82
N GLU A 461 6.16 12.40 24.18
CA GLU A 461 4.92 12.45 24.98
C GLU A 461 3.64 12.29 24.13
N ASP A 462 3.71 12.58 22.83
CA ASP A 462 2.59 12.51 21.87
C ASP A 462 2.91 11.56 20.71
N LEU A 463 3.24 10.30 21.02
CA LEU A 463 3.57 9.28 20.02
C LEU A 463 2.42 8.99 19.03
N ALA A 464 1.17 9.33 19.40
CA ALA A 464 0.01 9.23 18.52
C ALA A 464 0.11 10.19 17.31
N LEU A 465 0.85 11.30 17.43
CA LEU A 465 1.11 12.24 16.33
C LEU A 465 2.12 11.68 15.31
N LEU A 466 2.87 10.63 15.65
CA LEU A 466 3.89 10.05 14.78
C LEU A 466 3.28 8.93 13.92
N GLY A 467 3.27 9.16 12.61
CA GLY A 467 2.71 8.23 11.64
C GLY A 467 3.43 6.87 11.57
N ALA A 468 2.78 5.93 10.88
CA ALA A 468 3.21 4.53 10.80
C ALA A 468 4.63 4.37 10.20
N GLU A 469 5.01 5.22 9.24
CA GLU A 469 6.29 5.17 8.54
C GLU A 469 7.46 5.39 9.49
N LEU A 470 7.36 6.38 10.39
CA LEU A 470 8.43 6.70 11.32
C LEU A 470 8.67 5.56 12.34
N ARG A 471 7.57 4.92 12.76
CA ARG A 471 7.62 3.73 13.64
C ARG A 471 8.20 2.54 12.89
N LEU A 472 7.72 2.27 11.68
CA LEU A 472 8.16 1.13 10.88
C LEU A 472 9.62 1.28 10.47
N HIS A 473 10.07 2.47 10.09
CA HIS A 473 11.48 2.76 9.83
C HIS A 473 12.37 2.43 11.04
N ARG A 474 11.94 2.72 12.29
CA ARG A 474 12.67 2.29 13.51
C ARG A 474 12.88 0.78 13.53
N VAL A 475 11.79 0.05 13.31
CA VAL A 475 11.77 -1.41 13.40
C VAL A 475 12.66 -2.01 12.32
N ARG A 476 12.49 -1.56 11.08
CA ARG A 476 13.28 -1.99 9.92
C ARG A 476 14.77 -1.69 10.11
N ALA A 477 15.13 -0.48 10.55
CA ALA A 477 16.53 -0.12 10.81
C ALA A 477 17.18 -1.01 11.87
N ALA A 478 16.49 -1.27 12.98
CA ALA A 478 16.98 -2.15 14.05
C ALA A 478 17.16 -3.61 13.57
N LEU A 479 16.21 -4.12 12.78
CA LEU A 479 16.29 -5.47 12.20
C LEU A 479 17.43 -5.57 11.18
N ALA A 480 17.56 -4.59 10.29
CA ALA A 480 18.63 -4.52 9.31
C ALA A 480 20.01 -4.51 9.99
N GLU A 481 20.17 -3.73 11.06
CA GLU A 481 21.42 -3.70 11.84
C GLU A 481 21.70 -5.04 12.54
N ALA A 482 20.69 -5.66 13.15
CA ALA A 482 20.84 -6.94 13.84
C ALA A 482 21.25 -8.06 12.86
N LEU A 483 20.63 -8.10 11.69
CA LEU A 483 20.93 -9.07 10.62
C LEU A 483 22.31 -8.84 10.01
N ALA A 484 22.69 -7.58 9.74
CA ALA A 484 24.01 -7.25 9.21
C ALA A 484 25.15 -7.65 10.17
N LYS A 485 24.89 -7.61 11.48
CA LYS A 485 25.85 -8.03 12.51
C LYS A 485 25.73 -9.52 12.88
N THR A 486 24.87 -10.29 12.20
CA THR A 486 24.58 -11.70 12.50
C THR A 486 24.26 -11.95 13.99
N ARG A 487 23.54 -11.01 14.61
CA ARG A 487 23.17 -11.09 16.03
C ARG A 487 21.80 -11.74 16.18
N GLY A 488 21.55 -12.40 17.31
CA GLY A 488 20.22 -12.92 17.63
C GLY A 488 19.23 -11.83 18.04
N ALA A 489 17.95 -12.20 18.10
CA ALA A 489 16.85 -11.30 18.50
C ALA A 489 17.03 -10.66 19.89
N GLU A 490 17.87 -11.25 20.75
CA GLU A 490 18.24 -10.71 22.06
C GLU A 490 18.86 -9.31 22.00
N THR A 491 19.50 -8.98 20.88
CA THR A 491 20.23 -7.72 20.69
C THR A 491 19.35 -6.56 20.24
N LEU A 492 18.10 -6.83 19.88
CA LEU A 492 17.11 -5.81 19.58
C LEU A 492 16.70 -5.08 20.86
N ASP A 493 16.51 -3.77 20.77
CA ASP A 493 15.94 -2.96 21.84
C ASP A 493 14.60 -3.56 22.33
N LEU A 494 14.36 -3.50 23.65
CA LEU A 494 13.20 -4.12 24.29
C LEU A 494 11.89 -3.56 23.74
N GLU A 495 11.86 -2.27 23.39
CA GLU A 495 10.69 -1.65 22.76
C GLU A 495 10.37 -2.28 21.40
N VAL A 496 11.38 -2.53 20.56
CA VAL A 496 11.21 -3.17 19.24
C VAL A 496 10.80 -4.63 19.40
N ARG A 497 11.43 -5.37 20.34
CA ARG A 497 11.10 -6.77 20.61
C ARG A 497 9.63 -6.95 21.00
N ARG A 498 9.10 -6.06 21.85
CA ARG A 498 7.70 -6.11 22.34
C ARG A 498 6.66 -5.87 21.26
N LEU A 499 7.04 -5.30 20.10
CA LEU A 499 6.11 -5.11 18.99
C LEU A 499 5.81 -6.43 18.25
N PHE A 500 6.63 -7.45 18.41
CA PHE A 500 6.43 -8.76 17.79
C PHE A 500 5.85 -9.75 18.80
N SER A 501 4.68 -10.31 18.49
CA SER A 501 4.04 -11.36 19.29
C SER A 501 3.95 -12.67 18.49
N PRO A 502 4.35 -13.82 19.05
CA PRO A 502 4.16 -15.11 18.40
C PRO A 502 2.67 -15.43 18.19
N ILE A 503 2.36 -16.13 17.10
CA ILE A 503 1.06 -16.80 16.86
C ILE A 503 1.31 -18.29 17.10
N ASP A 504 0.74 -18.84 18.18
CA ASP A 504 0.73 -20.29 18.47
C ASP A 504 2.08 -21.01 18.26
N GLY A 505 3.14 -20.54 18.93
CA GLY A 505 4.50 -21.12 18.87
C GLY A 505 5.60 -20.09 18.55
N PRO A 506 6.88 -20.48 18.46
CA PRO A 506 8.01 -19.55 18.24
C PRO A 506 8.00 -18.86 16.86
N ALA A 507 7.20 -19.33 15.90
CA ALA A 507 6.89 -18.67 14.64
C ALA A 507 5.55 -19.24 14.12
N PRO A 508 4.69 -18.45 13.44
CA PRO A 508 4.91 -17.11 12.88
C PRO A 508 4.67 -15.94 13.85
N TYR A 509 5.27 -14.77 13.58
CA TYR A 509 5.06 -13.54 14.37
C TYR A 509 3.94 -12.67 13.80
N ARG A 510 3.29 -11.89 14.67
CA ARG A 510 2.51 -10.70 14.32
C ARG A 510 3.25 -9.46 14.78
N LEU A 511 3.33 -8.46 13.90
CA LEU A 511 3.74 -7.12 14.28
C LEU A 511 2.50 -6.34 14.78
N GLN A 512 2.42 -6.12 16.09
CA GLN A 512 1.28 -5.45 16.74
C GLN A 512 0.96 -4.13 16.05
N ALA A 513 -0.26 -4.03 15.52
CA ALA A 513 -0.80 -2.76 15.07
C ALA A 513 -1.15 -1.95 16.32
N ARG A 514 -0.59 -0.75 16.47
CA ARG A 514 -1.28 0.31 17.22
C ARG A 514 -2.15 1.05 16.19
N PRO A 515 -3.46 0.77 16.14
CA PRO A 515 -4.34 1.29 15.10
C PRO A 515 -4.78 2.69 15.50
N GLU A 516 -3.99 3.70 15.18
CA GLU A 516 -4.46 5.08 15.28
C GLU A 516 -4.00 5.78 14.02
N LEU A 517 -4.98 6.04 13.15
CA LEU A 517 -4.90 6.98 12.04
C LEU A 517 -4.40 8.30 12.62
N ALA A 518 -3.09 8.53 12.60
CA ALA A 518 -2.59 9.88 12.70
C ALA A 518 -3.06 10.59 11.42
N GLU A 519 -4.13 11.39 11.53
CA GLU A 519 -4.26 12.62 10.75
C GLU A 519 -3.06 13.47 11.18
N ILE A 520 -2.02 13.65 10.38
CA ILE A 520 -1.89 14.46 9.18
C ILE A 520 -0.48 14.16 8.73
N LEU A 521 -0.17 13.74 7.51
CA LEU A 521 1.16 13.11 7.40
C LEU A 521 2.13 13.80 6.45
N GLY A 522 1.68 14.31 5.31
CA GLY A 522 2.55 15.05 4.41
C GLY A 522 2.53 16.56 4.66
N PRO A 523 3.67 17.27 4.59
CA PRO A 523 3.72 18.72 4.81
C PRO A 523 2.92 19.53 3.79
N ASP A 524 2.61 18.97 2.60
CA ASP A 524 1.81 19.60 1.55
C ASP A 524 1.20 18.58 0.57
N GLU A 525 0.59 19.07 -0.52
CA GLU A 525 -0.04 18.27 -1.56
C GLU A 525 0.93 17.43 -2.41
N LEU A 526 2.24 17.72 -2.36
CA LEU A 526 3.26 17.02 -3.16
C LEU A 526 3.87 15.82 -2.43
N SER A 527 3.61 15.72 -1.13
CA SER A 527 4.16 14.65 -0.32
C SER A 527 3.71 13.27 -0.84
N PRO A 528 4.60 12.26 -0.93
CA PRO A 528 4.23 10.90 -1.31
C PRO A 528 3.21 10.26 -0.36
N LEU A 529 3.10 10.80 0.86
CA LEU A 529 2.12 10.42 1.87
C LEU A 529 0.67 10.73 1.45
N ARG A 530 0.46 11.60 0.45
CA ARG A 530 -0.87 11.97 -0.06
C ARG A 530 -1.43 10.95 -1.06
N ASP A 531 -0.64 9.94 -1.46
CA ASP A 531 -1.13 8.78 -2.23
C ASP A 531 -1.47 7.63 -1.26
N PRO A 532 -2.75 7.47 -0.86
CA PRO A 532 -3.13 6.51 0.17
C PRO A 532 -2.89 5.06 -0.26
N LEU A 533 -3.06 4.74 -1.55
CA LEU A 533 -2.87 3.38 -2.05
C LEU A 533 -1.42 2.96 -2.00
N ARG A 534 -0.53 3.78 -2.55
CA ARG A 534 0.91 3.48 -2.53
C ARG A 534 1.46 3.46 -1.12
N ARG A 535 0.95 4.35 -0.26
CA ARG A 535 1.31 4.41 1.14
C ARG A 535 0.89 3.15 1.91
N GLU A 536 -0.35 2.72 1.78
CA GLU A 536 -0.86 1.51 2.43
C GLU A 536 -0.13 0.26 1.94
N ALA A 537 0.06 0.11 0.63
CA ALA A 537 0.80 -1.00 0.04
C ALA A 537 2.24 -1.06 0.57
N LEU A 538 2.95 0.08 0.59
CA LEU A 538 4.29 0.17 1.16
C LEU A 538 4.31 -0.24 2.63
N ILE A 539 3.42 0.33 3.46
CA ILE A 539 3.38 0.01 4.88
C ILE A 539 3.10 -1.48 5.08
N ALA A 540 2.13 -2.05 4.37
CA ALA A 540 1.81 -3.47 4.46
C ALA A 540 3.01 -4.34 4.05
N ALA A 541 3.63 -4.05 2.91
CA ALA A 541 4.80 -4.78 2.42
C ALA A 541 5.97 -4.73 3.41
N GLN A 542 6.27 -3.54 3.93
CA GLN A 542 7.34 -3.33 4.91
C GLN A 542 7.07 -4.00 6.25
N ARG A 543 5.79 -4.14 6.65
CA ARG A 543 5.41 -4.89 7.87
C ARG A 543 5.64 -6.38 7.71
N GLU A 544 5.23 -6.96 6.59
CA GLU A 544 5.48 -8.37 6.27
C GLU A 544 7.00 -8.63 6.15
N LEU A 545 7.75 -7.72 5.53
CA LEU A 545 9.20 -7.81 5.46
C LEU A 545 9.87 -7.71 6.84
N ALA A 546 9.35 -6.85 7.74
CA ALA A 546 9.80 -6.81 9.13
C ALA A 546 9.50 -8.10 9.90
N ILE A 547 8.37 -8.75 9.64
CA ILE A 547 8.03 -10.08 10.20
C ILE A 547 9.02 -11.12 9.69
N ALA A 548 9.30 -11.14 8.38
CA ALA A 548 10.28 -12.04 7.78
C ALA A 548 11.66 -11.86 8.45
N GLU A 549 12.16 -10.63 8.51
CA GLU A 549 13.48 -10.31 9.08
C GLU A 549 13.57 -10.60 10.58
N ARG A 550 12.52 -10.32 11.35
CA ARG A 550 12.46 -10.73 12.75
C ARG A 550 12.55 -12.26 12.87
N THR A 551 11.80 -12.98 12.04
CA THR A 551 11.78 -14.45 12.04
C THR A 551 13.14 -15.03 11.64
N MET A 552 13.87 -14.37 10.73
CA MET A 552 15.24 -14.77 10.35
C MET A 552 16.21 -14.75 11.54
N LEU A 553 16.00 -13.88 12.53
CA LEU A 553 16.84 -13.81 13.74
C LEU A 553 16.66 -15.02 14.67
N ASP A 554 15.60 -15.82 14.51
CA ASP A 554 15.40 -17.08 15.25
C ASP A 554 16.16 -18.25 14.60
N GLY A 555 16.83 -18.00 13.47
CA GLY A 555 17.66 -18.97 12.77
C GLY A 555 16.88 -19.85 11.79
N ARG A 556 17.54 -20.91 11.30
CA ARG A 556 17.06 -21.71 10.15
C ARG A 556 15.81 -22.55 10.43
N ALA A 557 15.46 -22.83 11.68
CA ALA A 557 14.27 -23.61 12.01
C ALA A 557 12.97 -22.93 11.51
N ALA A 558 13.00 -21.61 11.29
CA ALA A 558 11.84 -20.82 10.89
C ALA A 558 11.83 -20.43 9.40
N ILE A 559 12.65 -21.03 8.53
CA ILE A 559 12.76 -20.68 7.10
C ILE A 559 11.39 -20.63 6.40
N HIS A 560 10.48 -21.56 6.68
CA HIS A 560 9.13 -21.57 6.08
C HIS A 560 8.28 -20.37 6.51
N ALA A 561 8.42 -19.92 7.75
CA ALA A 561 7.73 -18.73 8.23
C ALA A 561 8.34 -17.46 7.60
N VAL A 562 9.66 -17.44 7.38
CA VAL A 562 10.34 -16.38 6.62
C VAL A 562 9.84 -16.33 5.18
N GLU A 563 9.83 -17.47 4.47
CA GLU A 563 9.38 -17.57 3.08
C GLU A 563 7.94 -17.06 2.92
N ARG A 564 7.01 -17.50 3.78
CA ARG A 564 5.61 -17.03 3.76
C ARG A 564 5.51 -15.52 3.98
N ALA A 565 6.26 -14.95 4.92
CA ALA A 565 6.26 -13.52 5.19
C ALA A 565 6.89 -12.70 4.03
N LEU A 566 7.94 -13.22 3.38
CA LEU A 566 8.52 -12.59 2.19
C LEU A 566 7.54 -12.60 1.02
N VAL A 567 6.81 -13.70 0.81
CA VAL A 567 5.77 -13.79 -0.23
C VAL A 567 4.63 -12.84 0.09
N ALA A 568 4.18 -12.77 1.34
CA ALA A 568 3.18 -11.80 1.78
C ALA A 568 3.63 -10.35 1.52
N ALA A 569 4.92 -10.03 1.75
CA ALA A 569 5.47 -8.73 1.40
C ALA A 569 5.42 -8.45 -0.12
N LEU A 570 5.75 -9.44 -0.95
CA LEU A 570 5.72 -9.33 -2.41
C LEU A 570 4.31 -9.28 -3.00
N ILE A 571 3.30 -9.82 -2.30
CA ILE A 571 1.90 -9.62 -2.65
C ILE A 571 1.53 -8.13 -2.50
N GLN A 572 2.03 -7.47 -1.44
CA GLN A 572 1.76 -6.05 -1.23
C GLN A 572 2.60 -5.15 -2.14
N ASP A 573 3.87 -5.49 -2.38
CA ASP A 573 4.75 -4.77 -3.32
C ASP A 573 5.62 -5.77 -4.13
N PRO A 574 5.19 -6.13 -5.37
CA PRO A 574 5.88 -7.13 -6.19
C PRO A 574 7.31 -6.79 -6.55
N GLU A 575 7.63 -5.49 -6.59
CA GLU A 575 8.95 -5.02 -6.98
C GLU A 575 9.87 -4.78 -5.79
N LEU A 576 9.43 -5.11 -4.56
CA LEU A 576 10.19 -4.87 -3.33
C LEU A 576 11.56 -5.58 -3.38
N PRO A 577 12.68 -4.85 -3.62
CA PRO A 577 13.92 -5.48 -4.02
C PRO A 577 14.54 -6.37 -2.93
N VAL A 578 14.41 -5.94 -1.67
CA VAL A 578 14.95 -6.68 -0.51
C VAL A 578 14.18 -7.98 -0.29
N ALA A 579 12.86 -7.98 -0.46
CA ALA A 579 12.06 -9.20 -0.32
C ALA A 579 12.44 -10.22 -1.41
N ARG A 580 12.57 -9.79 -2.67
CA ARG A 580 13.01 -10.65 -3.79
C ARG A 580 14.42 -11.20 -3.55
N ARG A 581 15.35 -10.34 -3.11
CA ARG A 581 16.73 -10.75 -2.82
C ARG A 581 16.78 -11.76 -1.67
N ARG A 582 16.13 -11.46 -0.55
CA ARG A 582 16.08 -12.38 0.61
C ARG A 582 15.42 -13.71 0.24
N LEU A 583 14.36 -13.68 -0.57
CA LEU A 583 13.69 -14.90 -1.04
C LEU A 583 14.61 -15.74 -1.94
N ALA A 584 15.46 -15.10 -2.75
CA ALA A 584 16.48 -15.77 -3.54
C ALA A 584 17.70 -16.25 -2.73
N GLU A 585 18.02 -15.57 -1.62
CA GLU A 585 19.09 -15.91 -0.67
C GLU A 585 18.67 -17.01 0.35
N LEU A 586 17.39 -17.37 0.42
CA LEU A 586 16.97 -18.50 1.23
C LEU A 586 17.61 -19.77 0.65
N ASP A 587 18.63 -20.28 1.35
CA ASP A 587 19.27 -21.56 1.01
C ASP A 587 18.21 -22.63 0.77
N GLY A 588 18.29 -23.28 -0.39
CA GLY A 588 17.56 -24.52 -0.66
C GLY A 588 17.86 -25.60 0.39
N PRO A 589 17.07 -26.69 0.43
CA PRO A 589 17.27 -27.75 1.41
C PRO A 589 18.73 -28.22 1.40
N ARG A 590 19.36 -28.34 2.58
CA ARG A 590 20.72 -28.88 2.68
C ARG A 590 20.70 -30.33 2.19
N VAL A 591 21.26 -30.51 1.00
CA VAL A 591 21.41 -31.83 0.39
C VAL A 591 22.67 -32.45 0.95
N GLY A 592 22.53 -33.47 1.80
CA GLY A 592 23.67 -34.25 2.26
C GLY A 592 24.26 -35.10 1.13
N ASP A 593 25.52 -35.50 1.28
CA ASP A 593 26.23 -36.28 0.25
C ASP A 593 25.73 -37.71 0.11
N ARG A 594 24.94 -38.20 1.07
CA ARG A 594 24.36 -39.55 1.05
C ARG A 594 23.00 -39.58 0.35
N LEU A 595 22.63 -40.72 -0.20
CA LEU A 595 21.34 -40.89 -0.88
C LEU A 595 20.16 -40.76 0.12
N GLU A 596 20.32 -41.23 1.35
CA GLU A 596 19.31 -41.12 2.41
C GLU A 596 19.00 -39.66 2.76
N ASP A 597 20.03 -38.81 2.80
CA ASP A 597 19.86 -37.38 3.05
C ASP A 597 19.11 -36.70 1.89
N ARG A 598 19.37 -37.11 0.64
CA ARG A 598 18.66 -36.62 -0.55
C ARG A 598 17.19 -37.05 -0.54
N LEU A 599 16.89 -38.30 -0.21
CA LEU A 599 15.52 -38.80 -0.10
C LEU A 599 14.73 -38.06 0.99
N ARG A 600 15.36 -37.80 2.14
CA ARG A 600 14.75 -36.97 3.20
C ARG A 600 14.46 -35.56 2.71
N ALA A 601 15.45 -34.90 2.10
CA ALA A 601 15.29 -33.54 1.57
C ALA A 601 14.21 -33.46 0.47
N ALA A 602 14.16 -34.43 -0.45
CA ALA A 602 13.12 -34.52 -1.47
C ALA A 602 11.72 -34.74 -0.86
N THR A 603 11.61 -35.61 0.15
CA THR A 603 10.34 -35.84 0.88
C THR A 603 9.86 -34.54 1.53
N GLU A 604 10.74 -33.85 2.24
CA GLU A 604 10.42 -32.59 2.92
C GLU A 604 10.04 -31.47 1.94
N LEU A 605 10.68 -31.41 0.77
CA LEU A 605 10.38 -30.40 -0.26
C LEU A 605 9.02 -30.67 -0.91
N LEU A 606 8.77 -31.90 -1.35
CA LEU A 606 7.55 -32.27 -2.06
C LEU A 606 6.32 -32.30 -1.14
N ALA A 607 6.46 -32.70 0.12
CA ALA A 607 5.36 -32.68 1.09
C ALA A 607 4.82 -31.27 1.41
N LYS A 608 5.57 -30.22 1.07
CA LYS A 608 5.17 -28.82 1.27
C LYS A 608 4.43 -28.24 0.07
N LEU A 609 4.44 -28.93 -1.07
CA LEU A 609 3.69 -28.51 -2.25
C LEU A 609 2.23 -28.94 -2.06
N PRO A 610 1.28 -27.99 -1.98
CA PRO A 610 -0.13 -28.35 -2.04
C PRO A 610 -0.49 -28.83 -3.44
N ASP A 611 -1.56 -29.61 -3.55
CA ASP A 611 -2.05 -30.10 -4.85
C ASP A 611 -2.53 -28.95 -5.75
N GLU A 612 -2.94 -27.82 -5.15
CA GLU A 612 -3.42 -26.64 -5.84
C GLU A 612 -2.94 -25.35 -5.14
N ILE A 613 -2.57 -24.35 -5.95
CA ILE A 613 -2.11 -23.04 -5.49
C ILE A 613 -2.92 -21.95 -6.20
N LEU A 614 -3.70 -21.16 -5.43
CA LEU A 614 -4.55 -20.09 -5.97
C LEU A 614 -5.47 -20.55 -7.12
N GLY A 615 -5.94 -21.80 -7.10
CA GLY A 615 -6.75 -22.35 -8.17
C GLY A 615 -5.96 -23.00 -9.32
N VAL A 616 -4.63 -23.10 -9.23
CA VAL A 616 -3.74 -23.71 -10.24
C VAL A 616 -3.26 -25.08 -9.73
N PRO A 617 -3.51 -26.18 -10.45
CA PRO A 617 -3.05 -27.49 -10.04
C PRO A 617 -1.52 -27.62 -10.19
N VAL A 618 -0.86 -28.23 -9.21
CA VAL A 618 0.56 -28.61 -9.27
C VAL A 618 0.66 -30.10 -9.66
N ALA A 619 0.37 -30.37 -10.94
CA ALA A 619 0.28 -31.73 -11.46
C ALA A 619 1.57 -32.55 -11.20
N GLY A 620 1.43 -33.81 -10.78
CA GLY A 620 2.57 -34.72 -10.58
C GLY A 620 3.34 -34.56 -9.26
N ALA A 621 3.12 -33.51 -8.46
CA ALA A 621 3.81 -33.33 -7.18
C ALA A 621 3.45 -34.42 -6.15
N GLY A 622 2.16 -34.72 -5.98
CA GLY A 622 1.70 -35.78 -5.09
C GLY A 622 2.16 -37.18 -5.53
N GLU A 623 2.26 -37.42 -6.84
CA GLU A 623 2.81 -38.67 -7.38
C GLU A 623 4.31 -38.79 -7.15
N ALA A 624 5.07 -37.74 -7.42
CA ALA A 624 6.49 -37.69 -7.12
C ALA A 624 6.77 -37.93 -5.63
N LEU A 625 5.97 -37.36 -4.72
CA LEU A 625 6.09 -37.60 -3.29
C LEU A 625 5.91 -39.08 -2.95
N ARG A 626 4.89 -39.74 -3.50
CA ARG A 626 4.67 -41.19 -3.32
C ARG A 626 5.87 -42.00 -3.82
N GLN A 627 6.42 -41.67 -4.98
CA GLN A 627 7.59 -42.33 -5.54
C GLN A 627 8.84 -42.17 -4.65
N VAL A 628 9.08 -40.97 -4.10
CA VAL A 628 10.20 -40.71 -3.18
C VAL A 628 10.05 -41.48 -1.87
N VAL A 629 8.84 -41.52 -1.30
CA VAL A 629 8.56 -42.28 -0.07
C VAL A 629 8.78 -43.78 -0.30
N ALA A 630 8.26 -44.32 -1.41
CA ALA A 630 8.46 -45.73 -1.78
C ALA A 630 9.95 -46.06 -2.01
N ALA A 631 10.71 -45.16 -2.66
CA ALA A 631 12.15 -45.31 -2.85
C ALA A 631 12.90 -45.35 -1.50
N ARG A 632 12.49 -44.52 -0.53
CA ARG A 632 13.07 -44.50 0.83
C ARG A 632 12.78 -45.78 1.60
N GLU A 633 11.55 -46.27 1.56
CA GLU A 633 11.16 -47.54 2.20
C GLU A 633 11.92 -48.73 1.60
N ARG A 634 12.07 -48.74 0.28
CA ARG A 634 12.85 -49.74 -0.45
C ARG A 634 14.32 -49.75 -0.03
N LEU A 635 14.93 -48.58 0.12
CA LEU A 635 16.33 -48.50 0.56
C LEU A 635 16.50 -49.08 1.98
N ALA A 636 15.47 -49.03 2.83
CA ALA A 636 15.51 -49.55 4.20
C ALA A 636 15.24 -51.06 4.33
N ARG A 637 14.52 -51.70 3.40
CA ARG A 637 14.23 -53.16 3.45
C ARG A 637 15.39 -54.03 2.98
N PRO A 638 15.45 -55.33 3.29
CA PRO A 638 16.46 -56.23 2.72
C PRO A 638 16.33 -56.39 1.18
N LEU A 639 17.40 -56.86 0.53
CA LEU A 639 17.41 -57.13 -0.91
C LEU A 639 16.27 -58.09 -1.27
N THR A 640 15.45 -57.73 -2.25
CA THR A 640 14.36 -58.60 -2.72
C THR A 640 14.70 -59.19 -4.08
N ILE A 641 14.79 -60.51 -4.16
CA ILE A 641 15.08 -61.25 -5.39
C ILE A 641 13.81 -61.95 -5.83
N ALA A 642 13.30 -61.59 -7.00
CA ALA A 642 12.11 -62.22 -7.55
C ALA A 642 12.47 -63.30 -8.57
N ILE A 643 11.86 -64.47 -8.41
CA ILE A 643 12.02 -65.62 -9.29
C ILE A 643 10.86 -65.61 -10.30
N MET A 644 11.21 -65.55 -11.59
CA MET A 644 10.27 -65.35 -12.70
C MET A 644 10.53 -66.34 -13.82
N GLY A 645 9.59 -66.46 -14.76
CA GLY A 645 9.66 -67.38 -15.89
C GLY A 645 8.28 -67.89 -16.28
N GLU A 646 8.18 -68.53 -17.44
CA GLU A 646 6.92 -69.07 -17.95
C GLU A 646 6.28 -70.13 -17.02
N PHE A 647 5.01 -70.44 -17.28
CA PHE A 647 4.28 -71.46 -16.54
C PHE A 647 5.01 -72.82 -16.65
N SER A 648 5.06 -73.58 -15.56
CA SER A 648 5.77 -74.87 -15.50
C SER A 648 7.28 -74.85 -15.81
N ALA A 649 7.95 -73.69 -15.81
CA ALA A 649 9.42 -73.60 -15.94
C ALA A 649 10.21 -74.18 -14.75
N GLY A 650 9.53 -74.50 -13.64
CA GLY A 650 10.14 -75.08 -12.43
C GLY A 650 10.58 -74.04 -11.39
N LYS A 651 9.91 -72.87 -11.31
CA LYS A 651 10.21 -71.78 -10.37
C LYS A 651 10.15 -72.21 -8.90
N SER A 652 9.06 -72.81 -8.46
CA SER A 652 8.91 -73.26 -7.07
C SER A 652 9.91 -74.39 -6.72
N THR A 653 10.27 -75.24 -7.69
CA THR A 653 11.34 -76.25 -7.54
C THR A 653 12.70 -75.57 -7.36
N PHE A 654 12.97 -74.53 -8.15
CA PHE A 654 14.16 -73.72 -8.03
C PHE A 654 14.23 -72.99 -6.67
N VAL A 655 13.13 -72.38 -6.21
CA VAL A 655 13.06 -71.70 -4.91
C VAL A 655 13.36 -72.69 -3.77
N ASN A 656 12.79 -73.89 -3.81
CA ASN A 656 13.08 -74.94 -2.83
C ASN A 656 14.55 -75.36 -2.87
N ALA A 657 15.13 -75.54 -4.06
CA ALA A 657 16.54 -75.87 -4.22
C ALA A 657 17.45 -74.74 -3.70
N LEU A 658 17.08 -73.49 -3.96
CA LEU A 658 17.79 -72.29 -3.52
C LEU A 658 17.80 -72.16 -1.99
N LEU A 659 16.64 -72.34 -1.36
CA LEU A 659 16.47 -72.25 0.09
C LEU A 659 17.01 -73.50 0.83
N GLY A 660 17.16 -74.63 0.12
CA GLY A 660 17.63 -75.90 0.67
C GLY A 660 16.57 -76.64 1.51
N GLU A 661 15.32 -76.20 1.43
CA GLU A 661 14.16 -76.77 2.13
C GLU A 661 12.94 -76.76 1.21
N ALA A 662 12.07 -77.77 1.32
CA ALA A 662 10.86 -77.88 0.51
C ALA A 662 9.71 -77.04 1.11
N VAL A 663 9.79 -75.73 0.94
CA VAL A 663 8.88 -74.74 1.56
C VAL A 663 7.86 -74.12 0.60
N ALA A 664 8.16 -74.06 -0.69
CA ALA A 664 7.24 -73.67 -1.74
C ALA A 664 6.43 -74.89 -2.22
N PRO A 665 5.11 -74.76 -2.48
CA PRO A 665 4.27 -75.87 -2.95
C PRO A 665 4.67 -76.36 -4.36
N MET A 666 4.57 -77.68 -4.61
CA MET A 666 5.13 -78.36 -5.79
C MET A 666 4.10 -79.31 -6.44
N GLY A 667 3.84 -79.18 -7.75
CA GLY A 667 2.99 -80.12 -8.52
C GLY A 667 2.91 -79.82 -10.02
N VAL A 668 2.24 -80.70 -10.78
CA VAL A 668 2.17 -80.68 -12.27
C VAL A 668 0.95 -79.90 -12.80
N LEU A 669 -0.04 -79.64 -11.94
CA LEU A 669 -1.19 -78.72 -12.17
C LEU A 669 -0.83 -77.32 -11.62
N PRO A 670 -1.60 -76.23 -11.86
CA PRO A 670 -1.24 -74.89 -11.38
C PRO A 670 -1.11 -74.89 -9.84
N THR A 671 0.11 -75.00 -9.32
CA THR A 671 0.34 -75.14 -7.86
C THR A 671 0.72 -73.84 -7.16
N THR A 672 0.89 -72.74 -7.89
CA THR A 672 1.19 -71.41 -7.32
C THR A 672 0.13 -70.39 -7.73
N ASN A 673 -1.06 -70.51 -7.15
CA ASN A 673 -2.11 -69.49 -7.22
C ASN A 673 -1.84 -68.30 -6.26
N THR A 674 -0.76 -68.34 -5.47
CA THR A 674 -0.38 -67.27 -4.54
C THR A 674 1.08 -66.86 -4.73
N ILE A 675 1.37 -65.56 -4.54
CA ILE A 675 2.74 -65.04 -4.48
C ILE A 675 3.32 -65.33 -3.10
N ASN A 676 4.51 -65.94 -3.05
CA ASN A 676 5.16 -66.34 -1.79
C ASN A 676 6.44 -65.53 -1.57
N VAL A 677 6.54 -64.86 -0.44
CA VAL A 677 7.69 -64.01 -0.05
C VAL A 677 8.41 -64.68 1.11
N PHE A 678 9.58 -65.26 0.85
CA PHE A 678 10.39 -65.94 1.85
C PHE A 678 11.35 -64.96 2.52
N ARG A 679 11.17 -64.70 3.82
CA ARG A 679 11.93 -63.71 4.60
C ARG A 679 12.63 -64.35 5.77
N ARG A 680 13.88 -63.95 6.04
CA ARG A 680 14.61 -64.45 7.21
C ARG A 680 13.95 -63.96 8.50
N SER A 681 13.75 -64.87 9.45
CA SER A 681 13.15 -64.60 10.76
C SER A 681 13.78 -65.47 11.85
N ALA A 682 13.58 -65.10 13.11
CA ALA A 682 14.06 -65.85 14.27
C ALA A 682 13.27 -67.14 14.53
N GLY A 683 12.08 -67.29 13.92
CA GLY A 683 11.25 -68.48 14.01
C GLY A 683 10.51 -68.73 12.70
N ARG A 684 10.00 -69.96 12.52
CA ARG A 684 9.15 -70.32 11.39
C ARG A 684 7.72 -69.82 11.60
N GLY A 685 7.03 -69.50 10.51
CA GLY A 685 5.64 -69.02 10.52
C GLY A 685 5.28 -68.40 9.18
N ALA A 686 4.05 -67.95 9.03
CA ALA A 686 3.65 -67.14 7.87
C ALA A 686 2.64 -66.05 8.20
N ARG A 687 2.63 -65.00 7.40
CA ARG A 687 1.58 -63.98 7.36
C ARG A 687 0.84 -64.08 6.04
N VAL A 688 -0.48 -64.25 6.11
CA VAL A 688 -1.38 -64.33 4.97
C VAL A 688 -1.98 -62.95 4.77
N HIS A 689 -1.63 -62.29 3.67
CA HIS A 689 -2.22 -61.02 3.28
C HIS A 689 -3.36 -61.28 2.30
N TYR A 690 -4.59 -60.99 2.70
CA TYR A 690 -5.77 -61.17 1.85
C TYR A 690 -5.99 -59.98 0.92
N ARG A 691 -6.76 -60.20 -0.16
CA ARG A 691 -7.11 -59.16 -1.15
C ARG A 691 -7.98 -58.04 -0.55
N ASP A 692 -8.71 -58.33 0.53
CA ASP A 692 -9.52 -57.35 1.28
C ASP A 692 -8.70 -56.48 2.26
N GLY A 693 -7.37 -56.71 2.35
CA GLY A 693 -6.46 -55.98 3.22
C GLY A 693 -6.31 -56.57 4.63
N SER A 694 -7.05 -57.63 4.97
CA SER A 694 -6.86 -58.34 6.24
C SER A 694 -5.56 -59.15 6.26
N ILE A 695 -5.00 -59.34 7.46
CA ILE A 695 -3.76 -60.10 7.67
C ILE A 695 -4.04 -61.19 8.70
N ALA A 696 -3.79 -62.45 8.35
CA ALA A 696 -3.80 -63.57 9.29
C ALA A 696 -2.38 -64.08 9.54
N THR A 697 -2.13 -64.62 10.73
CA THR A 697 -0.83 -65.20 11.10
C THR A 697 -0.98 -66.71 11.27
N VAL A 698 -0.09 -67.46 10.65
CA VAL A 698 0.00 -68.92 10.74
C VAL A 698 1.26 -69.26 11.56
N ALA A 699 1.08 -70.00 12.65
CA ALA A 699 2.19 -70.39 13.51
C ALA A 699 3.06 -71.50 12.87
N ALA A 700 4.33 -71.60 13.27
CA ALA A 700 5.27 -72.62 12.79
C ALA A 700 4.71 -74.04 12.66
N PRO A 701 4.04 -74.63 13.68
CA PRO A 701 3.56 -76.01 13.61
C PRO A 701 2.37 -76.21 12.66
N GLU A 702 1.67 -75.13 12.31
CA GLU A 702 0.47 -75.16 11.45
C GLU A 702 0.80 -74.81 9.99
N LEU A 703 1.99 -74.24 9.73
CA LEU A 703 2.40 -73.77 8.42
C LEU A 703 2.40 -74.85 7.34
N ASP A 704 3.04 -75.99 7.61
CA ASP A 704 3.14 -77.08 6.62
C ASP A 704 1.78 -77.73 6.34
N ALA A 705 0.86 -77.69 7.29
CA ALA A 705 -0.51 -78.18 7.12
C ALA A 705 -1.36 -77.15 6.34
N TYR A 706 -1.16 -75.85 6.62
CA TYR A 706 -1.83 -74.76 5.92
C TYR A 706 -1.45 -74.72 4.43
N LEU A 707 -0.15 -74.77 4.11
CA LEU A 707 0.34 -74.75 2.73
C LEU A 707 -0.07 -75.99 1.93
N ARG A 708 -0.21 -77.16 2.57
CA ARG A 708 -0.63 -78.41 1.91
C ARG A 708 -2.14 -78.50 1.67
N ASN A 709 -2.94 -77.84 2.50
CA ASN A 709 -4.40 -77.87 2.42
C ASN A 709 -4.98 -76.58 1.80
N LEU A 710 -4.14 -75.73 1.19
CA LEU A 710 -4.58 -74.52 0.52
C LEU A 710 -5.34 -74.91 -0.76
N ASP A 711 -6.64 -74.70 -0.77
CA ASP A 711 -7.48 -74.93 -1.95
C ASP A 711 -7.57 -73.68 -2.85
N ASP A 712 -8.11 -73.84 -4.06
CA ASP A 712 -8.22 -72.76 -5.03
C ASP A 712 -9.10 -71.60 -4.53
N GLN A 713 -10.14 -71.88 -3.74
CA GLN A 713 -11.06 -70.87 -3.22
C GLN A 713 -10.39 -69.96 -2.18
N GLU A 714 -9.55 -70.53 -1.32
CA GLU A 714 -8.79 -69.78 -0.33
C GLU A 714 -7.60 -69.06 -0.98
N ALA A 715 -6.91 -69.70 -1.94
CA ALA A 715 -5.84 -69.07 -2.71
C ALA A 715 -6.32 -67.82 -3.48
N ASP A 716 -7.53 -67.86 -4.05
CA ASP A 716 -8.15 -66.73 -4.74
C ASP A 716 -8.43 -65.53 -3.82
N ARG A 717 -8.48 -65.73 -2.51
CA ARG A 717 -8.69 -64.63 -1.54
C ARG A 717 -7.37 -64.03 -1.06
N ILE A 718 -6.26 -64.68 -1.35
CA ILE A 718 -4.92 -64.27 -0.90
C ILE A 718 -4.31 -63.33 -1.94
N ARG A 719 -3.71 -62.24 -1.45
CA ARG A 719 -2.86 -61.34 -2.23
C ARG A 719 -1.43 -61.85 -2.28
N HIS A 720 -0.85 -62.18 -1.12
CA HIS A 720 0.46 -62.84 -1.01
C HIS A 720 0.65 -63.48 0.38
N LEU A 721 1.58 -64.43 0.46
CA LEU A 721 2.03 -65.08 1.68
C LEU A 721 3.44 -64.60 2.01
N GLU A 722 3.67 -64.09 3.22
CA GLU A 722 5.03 -63.92 3.75
C GLU A 722 5.39 -65.13 4.60
N ILE A 723 6.38 -65.93 4.17
CA ILE A 723 6.83 -67.15 4.84
C ILE A 723 8.17 -66.86 5.52
N ASP A 724 8.21 -67.08 6.84
CA ASP A 724 9.37 -66.83 7.67
C ASP A 724 10.32 -68.06 7.66
N ARG A 725 11.57 -67.87 7.21
CA ARG A 725 12.63 -68.90 7.12
C ARG A 725 13.73 -68.68 8.16
N VAL A 726 14.33 -69.76 8.64
CA VAL A 726 15.35 -69.74 9.73
C VAL A 726 16.79 -69.94 9.21
N GLY A 727 16.97 -70.46 7.98
CA GLY A 727 18.28 -70.76 7.40
C GLY A 727 19.13 -69.54 6.99
N GLU A 728 20.45 -69.75 6.90
CA GLU A 728 21.44 -68.69 6.56
C GLU A 728 21.66 -68.50 5.04
N ARG A 729 21.24 -69.46 4.20
CA ARG A 729 21.30 -69.35 2.73
C ARG A 729 20.60 -68.07 2.27
N MET A 730 21.15 -67.35 1.29
CA MET A 730 20.64 -66.02 0.84
C MET A 730 20.73 -64.88 1.87
N GLY A 731 21.34 -65.09 3.03
CA GLY A 731 21.48 -64.06 4.07
C GLY A 731 20.14 -63.44 4.45
N ASP A 732 20.10 -62.11 4.55
CA ASP A 732 18.88 -61.36 4.87
C ASP A 732 17.97 -61.10 3.64
N ALA A 733 18.38 -61.53 2.44
CA ALA A 733 17.59 -61.30 1.23
C ALA A 733 16.23 -62.00 1.28
N ALA A 734 15.20 -61.30 0.83
CA ALA A 734 13.87 -61.86 0.63
C ALA A 734 13.80 -62.49 -0.77
N VAL A 735 13.26 -63.70 -0.87
CA VAL A 735 13.05 -64.38 -2.15
C VAL A 735 11.56 -64.39 -2.45
N VAL A 736 11.17 -63.95 -3.64
CA VAL A 736 9.76 -63.91 -4.07
C VAL A 736 9.54 -64.96 -5.14
N ASP A 737 8.67 -65.94 -4.87
CA ASP A 737 8.15 -66.86 -5.88
C ASP A 737 6.90 -66.24 -6.51
N THR A 738 6.95 -66.01 -7.82
CA THR A 738 5.87 -65.37 -8.57
C THR A 738 5.12 -66.41 -9.42
N PRO A 739 3.77 -66.30 -9.56
CA PRO A 739 3.02 -67.04 -10.57
C PRO A 739 3.59 -66.82 -11.98
N GLY A 740 3.40 -67.77 -12.89
CA GLY A 740 3.86 -67.61 -14.28
C GLY A 740 3.19 -66.43 -14.98
N LEU A 741 3.97 -65.64 -15.74
CA LEU A 741 3.51 -64.42 -16.44
C LEU A 741 2.46 -64.66 -17.55
N ASN A 742 2.16 -65.92 -17.88
CA ASN A 742 1.16 -66.34 -18.86
C ASN A 742 -0.05 -67.05 -18.19
N ALA A 743 -0.37 -66.72 -16.94
CA ALA A 743 -1.52 -67.29 -16.24
C ALA A 743 -2.86 -66.80 -16.84
N LEU A 744 -3.91 -67.63 -16.78
CA LEU A 744 -5.23 -67.34 -17.36
C LEU A 744 -6.04 -66.24 -16.61
N ASP A 745 -5.50 -65.66 -15.52
CA ASP A 745 -6.17 -64.67 -14.67
C ASP A 745 -5.43 -63.31 -14.68
N GLU A 746 -6.14 -62.26 -15.10
CA GLU A 746 -5.66 -60.87 -15.18
C GLU A 746 -5.23 -60.30 -13.81
N TYR A 747 -5.85 -60.72 -12.72
CA TYR A 747 -5.49 -60.22 -11.38
C TYR A 747 -4.11 -60.73 -10.95
N HIS A 748 -3.81 -62.01 -11.18
CA HIS A 748 -2.51 -62.58 -10.85
C HIS A 748 -1.37 -61.96 -11.65
N GLU A 749 -1.61 -61.62 -12.91
CA GLU A 749 -0.64 -60.89 -13.73
C GLU A 749 -0.38 -59.48 -13.17
N GLN A 750 -1.42 -58.73 -12.79
CA GLN A 750 -1.28 -57.39 -12.21
C GLN A 750 -0.49 -57.41 -10.89
N VAL A 751 -0.79 -58.36 -9.99
CA VAL A 751 -0.04 -58.47 -8.72
C VAL A 751 1.39 -58.93 -8.97
N ALA A 752 1.62 -59.87 -9.88
CA ALA A 752 2.98 -60.28 -10.27
C ALA A 752 3.77 -59.07 -10.80
N ARG A 753 3.19 -58.24 -11.69
CA ARG A 753 3.81 -56.99 -12.18
C ARG A 753 4.14 -56.00 -11.05
N ALA A 754 3.26 -55.85 -10.05
CA ALA A 754 3.56 -55.00 -8.90
C ALA A 754 4.77 -55.53 -8.08
N PHE A 755 4.87 -56.84 -7.86
CA PHE A 755 6.05 -57.43 -7.18
C PHE A 755 7.32 -57.35 -8.03
N ILE A 756 7.18 -57.42 -9.36
CA ILE A 756 8.27 -57.23 -10.31
C ILE A 756 8.84 -55.81 -10.19
N GLU A 757 7.97 -54.80 -10.12
CA GLU A 757 8.37 -53.41 -9.86
C GLU A 757 9.06 -53.26 -8.49
N GLU A 758 8.69 -54.06 -7.52
CA GLU A 758 9.32 -54.07 -6.20
C GLU A 758 10.65 -54.85 -6.13
N ALA A 759 10.93 -55.79 -7.03
CA ALA A 759 12.14 -56.60 -6.98
C ALA A 759 13.42 -55.80 -7.25
N ASP A 760 14.46 -56.00 -6.44
CA ASP A 760 15.81 -55.40 -6.60
C ASP A 760 16.67 -56.17 -7.61
N ALA A 761 16.47 -57.49 -7.66
CA ALA A 761 17.09 -58.37 -8.64
C ALA A 761 16.07 -59.39 -9.14
N VAL A 762 16.29 -59.88 -10.37
CA VAL A 762 15.42 -60.87 -10.98
C VAL A 762 16.24 -62.08 -11.38
N VAL A 763 15.72 -63.27 -11.05
CA VAL A 763 16.19 -64.53 -11.61
C VAL A 763 15.13 -65.03 -12.56
N TRP A 764 15.49 -65.15 -13.83
CA TRP A 764 14.61 -65.65 -14.88
C TRP A 764 14.89 -67.13 -15.14
N ILE A 765 13.87 -67.97 -14.96
CA ILE A 765 13.92 -69.41 -15.15
C ILE A 765 13.41 -69.73 -16.56
N PHE A 766 14.32 -70.16 -17.44
CA PHE A 766 14.01 -70.72 -18.75
C PHE A 766 13.81 -72.23 -18.64
N SER A 767 12.83 -72.79 -19.35
CA SER A 767 12.69 -74.25 -19.46
C SER A 767 13.51 -74.74 -20.66
N ALA A 768 14.34 -75.78 -20.49
CA ALA A 768 15.09 -76.40 -21.60
C ALA A 768 14.20 -76.91 -22.75
N THR A 769 12.90 -77.07 -22.49
CA THR A 769 11.90 -77.49 -23.48
C THR A 769 11.29 -76.37 -24.32
N GLN A 770 11.28 -75.11 -23.84
CA GLN A 770 10.52 -73.99 -24.44
C GLN A 770 11.16 -72.60 -24.20
N GLY A 771 12.47 -72.50 -23.95
CA GLY A 771 13.12 -71.22 -23.63
C GLY A 771 13.36 -70.30 -24.83
N GLY A 772 13.26 -68.99 -24.61
CA GLY A 772 13.63 -67.94 -25.57
C GLY A 772 12.47 -67.43 -26.44
N THR A 773 11.24 -67.40 -25.92
CA THR A 773 10.08 -66.95 -26.69
C THR A 773 10.09 -65.42 -26.89
N ALA A 774 9.39 -64.92 -27.92
CA ALA A 774 9.29 -63.47 -28.18
C ALA A 774 8.66 -62.70 -27.00
N THR A 775 7.74 -63.33 -26.27
CA THR A 775 7.12 -62.79 -25.06
C THR A 775 8.14 -62.66 -23.93
N GLU A 776 8.98 -63.67 -23.70
CA GLU A 776 10.05 -63.59 -22.69
C GLU A 776 11.06 -62.48 -23.01
N ALA A 777 11.46 -62.36 -24.28
CA ALA A 777 12.39 -61.32 -24.72
C ALA A 777 11.85 -59.89 -24.48
N GLY A 778 10.55 -59.67 -24.69
CA GLY A 778 9.89 -58.40 -24.42
C GLY A 778 9.93 -58.01 -22.94
N ILE A 779 9.54 -58.92 -22.05
CA ILE A 779 9.51 -58.67 -20.59
C ILE A 779 10.92 -58.45 -20.05
N LEU A 780 11.89 -59.25 -20.50
CA LEU A 780 13.29 -59.10 -20.11
C LEU A 780 13.84 -57.73 -20.52
N LYS A 781 13.47 -57.23 -21.71
CA LYS A 781 13.86 -55.89 -22.17
C LYS A 781 13.25 -54.79 -21.29
N GLU A 782 11.96 -54.90 -20.93
CA GLU A 782 11.31 -53.96 -20.00
C GLU A 782 12.01 -53.91 -18.64
N LEU A 783 12.39 -55.07 -18.08
CA LEU A 783 13.13 -55.14 -16.81
C LEU A 783 14.50 -54.46 -16.89
N ARG A 784 15.16 -54.60 -18.04
CA ARG A 784 16.46 -53.99 -18.31
C ARG A 784 16.37 -52.47 -18.47
N GLU A 785 15.38 -51.99 -19.22
CA GLU A 785 15.06 -50.57 -19.36
C GLU A 785 14.73 -49.96 -17.98
N GLY A 786 14.02 -50.71 -17.14
CA GLY A 786 13.78 -50.40 -15.72
C GLY A 786 15.00 -50.53 -14.80
N GLY A 787 16.20 -50.78 -15.35
CA GLY A 787 17.49 -50.78 -14.65
C GLY A 787 17.83 -52.02 -13.85
N ARG A 788 17.02 -53.07 -13.92
CA ARG A 788 17.24 -54.29 -13.12
C ARG A 788 18.29 -55.18 -13.76
N LYS A 789 19.06 -55.87 -12.93
CA LYS A 789 19.94 -56.95 -13.36
C LYS A 789 19.16 -58.26 -13.35
N VAL A 790 19.27 -59.04 -14.42
CA VAL A 790 18.52 -60.29 -14.59
C VAL A 790 19.49 -61.45 -14.77
N LEU A 791 19.43 -62.45 -13.88
CA LEU A 791 20.20 -63.69 -13.98
C LEU A 791 19.34 -64.75 -14.68
N GLY A 792 19.83 -65.32 -15.78
CA GLY A 792 19.16 -66.43 -16.47
C GLY A 792 19.53 -67.79 -15.87
N VAL A 793 18.54 -68.66 -15.67
CA VAL A 793 18.74 -70.06 -15.30
C VAL A 793 18.00 -70.93 -16.30
N LEU A 794 18.75 -71.73 -17.06
CA LEU A 794 18.21 -72.74 -17.96
C LEU A 794 17.94 -74.01 -17.14
N ASN A 795 16.68 -74.21 -16.77
CA ASN A 795 16.23 -75.32 -15.92
C ASN A 795 15.81 -76.55 -16.74
N LYS A 796 15.78 -77.73 -16.10
CA LYS A 796 15.45 -79.05 -16.68
C LYS A 796 16.49 -79.57 -17.69
N VAL A 797 17.75 -79.24 -17.49
CA VAL A 797 18.84 -79.72 -18.36
C VAL A 797 19.07 -81.22 -18.29
N ASP A 798 18.52 -81.89 -17.28
CA ASP A 798 18.49 -83.35 -17.14
C ASP A 798 17.67 -84.07 -18.22
N ILE A 799 16.83 -83.33 -18.96
CA ILE A 799 16.09 -83.86 -20.12
C ILE A 799 16.98 -83.93 -21.37
N LEU A 800 18.09 -83.19 -21.39
CA LEU A 800 19.02 -83.14 -22.51
C LEU A 800 20.03 -84.29 -22.40
N ASP A 801 20.33 -84.95 -23.52
CA ASP A 801 21.07 -86.22 -23.54
C ASP A 801 22.57 -86.03 -23.33
N SER A 802 23.10 -84.82 -23.54
CA SER A 802 24.53 -84.53 -23.39
C SER A 802 24.84 -83.13 -22.85
N GLU A 803 25.98 -82.97 -22.18
CA GLU A 803 26.50 -81.65 -21.78
C GLU A 803 26.76 -80.73 -22.98
N ALA A 804 26.98 -81.28 -24.18
CA ALA A 804 27.18 -80.50 -25.40
C ALA A 804 25.89 -79.79 -25.82
N GLU A 805 24.74 -80.49 -25.78
CA GLU A 805 23.42 -79.92 -26.06
C GLU A 805 23.02 -78.85 -25.03
N GLN A 806 23.35 -79.09 -23.74
CA GLN A 806 23.13 -78.10 -22.69
C GLN A 806 23.92 -76.81 -22.95
N ARG A 807 25.18 -76.92 -23.39
CA ARG A 807 26.02 -75.76 -23.74
C ARG A 807 25.50 -75.05 -24.98
N GLU A 808 25.13 -75.78 -26.03
CA GLU A 808 24.60 -75.20 -27.28
C GLU A 808 23.32 -74.37 -27.03
N LEU A 809 22.39 -74.89 -26.23
CA LEU A 809 21.16 -74.16 -25.90
C LEU A 809 21.42 -72.94 -24.99
N ALA A 810 22.34 -73.06 -24.03
CA ALA A 810 22.76 -71.93 -23.20
C ALA A 810 23.47 -70.83 -24.02
N ASP A 811 24.30 -71.22 -24.98
CA ASP A 811 25.01 -70.31 -25.89
C ASP A 811 24.02 -69.61 -26.83
N TYR A 812 23.03 -70.33 -27.37
CA TYR A 812 21.95 -69.74 -28.17
C TYR A 812 21.17 -68.67 -27.39
N LEU A 813 20.76 -68.96 -26.15
CA LEU A 813 20.07 -67.98 -25.30
C LEU A 813 20.97 -66.81 -24.92
N ARG A 814 22.28 -67.04 -24.74
CA ARG A 814 23.26 -65.97 -24.49
C ARG A 814 23.41 -65.05 -25.71
N ASP A 815 23.43 -65.59 -26.91
CA ASP A 815 23.53 -64.78 -28.14
C ASP A 815 22.26 -63.95 -28.38
N GLN A 816 21.08 -64.52 -28.10
CA GLN A 816 19.79 -63.82 -28.27
C GLN A 816 19.51 -62.78 -27.17
N LEU A 817 19.85 -63.08 -25.91
CA LEU A 817 19.42 -62.30 -24.74
C LEU A 817 20.58 -61.74 -23.89
N GLY A 818 21.84 -61.90 -24.32
CA GLY A 818 23.03 -61.51 -23.57
C GLY A 818 23.19 -60.00 -23.35
N ALA A 819 22.49 -59.15 -24.11
CA ALA A 819 22.42 -57.71 -23.86
C ALA A 819 21.55 -57.36 -22.62
N VAL A 820 20.70 -58.30 -22.20
CA VAL A 820 19.69 -58.14 -21.15
C VAL A 820 20.06 -58.93 -19.88
N LEU A 821 20.55 -60.16 -20.06
CA LEU A 821 20.95 -61.05 -18.96
C LEU A 821 22.38 -60.76 -18.49
N VAL A 822 22.62 -60.84 -17.18
CA VAL A 822 23.98 -60.72 -16.62
C VAL A 822 24.80 -61.99 -16.81
N GLU A 823 24.15 -63.14 -16.76
CA GLU A 823 24.72 -64.48 -16.97
C GLU A 823 23.57 -65.46 -17.24
N ILE A 824 23.86 -66.59 -17.88
CA ILE A 824 22.90 -67.70 -18.04
C ILE A 824 23.54 -69.02 -17.62
N LEU A 825 22.88 -69.77 -16.75
CA LEU A 825 23.41 -70.98 -16.14
C LEU A 825 22.50 -72.20 -16.35
N PRO A 826 23.02 -73.33 -16.85
CA PRO A 826 22.29 -74.60 -16.88
C PRO A 826 22.14 -75.17 -15.46
N LEU A 827 20.94 -75.64 -15.12
CA LEU A 827 20.62 -76.25 -13.83
C LEU A 827 19.55 -77.34 -13.98
N SER A 828 19.67 -78.41 -13.18
CA SER A 828 18.52 -79.26 -12.87
C SER A 828 18.08 -78.97 -11.43
N ALA A 829 17.06 -78.12 -11.28
CA ALA A 829 16.57 -77.73 -9.95
C ALA A 829 16.06 -78.94 -9.14
N ALA A 830 15.51 -79.95 -9.81
CA ALA A 830 15.05 -81.18 -9.17
C ALA A 830 16.21 -82.03 -8.62
N ALA A 831 17.28 -82.21 -9.40
CA ALA A 831 18.47 -82.93 -8.95
C ALA A 831 19.18 -82.20 -7.79
N ALA A 832 19.29 -80.87 -7.90
CA ALA A 832 19.84 -80.01 -6.85
C ALA A 832 19.03 -80.05 -5.55
N LEU A 833 17.69 -79.98 -5.65
CA LEU A 833 16.81 -80.08 -4.48
C LEU A 833 17.00 -81.43 -3.77
N ASN A 834 16.96 -82.53 -4.52
CA ASN A 834 17.15 -83.87 -3.97
C ASN A 834 18.50 -84.04 -3.26
N GLN A 835 19.58 -83.46 -3.80
CA GLN A 835 20.90 -83.47 -3.17
C GLN A 835 20.91 -82.66 -1.86
N ARG A 836 20.22 -81.51 -1.83
CA ARG A 836 20.20 -80.59 -0.68
C ARG A 836 19.25 -81.02 0.44
N THR A 837 18.20 -81.80 0.14
CA THR A 837 17.23 -82.28 1.14
C THR A 837 17.50 -83.72 1.62
N ALA A 838 18.47 -84.43 1.03
CA ALA A 838 18.84 -85.76 1.48
C ALA A 838 19.51 -85.70 2.87
N GLU A 839 18.97 -86.43 3.85
CA GLU A 839 19.63 -86.60 5.16
C GLU A 839 20.95 -87.38 4.96
N SER A 840 22.08 -86.79 5.34
CA SER A 840 23.36 -87.53 5.38
C SER A 840 23.24 -88.69 6.38
N PRO A 841 23.39 -89.96 5.96
CA PRO A 841 23.44 -91.06 6.91
C PRO A 841 24.69 -90.93 7.78
N ALA A 842 24.51 -90.99 9.10
CA ALA A 842 25.61 -90.93 10.05
C ALA A 842 26.58 -92.11 9.85
N GLY A 843 27.79 -91.85 9.33
CA GLY A 843 28.90 -92.81 9.41
C GLY A 843 29.78 -93.02 8.18
N GLU A 844 29.62 -92.30 7.06
CA GLU A 844 30.58 -92.40 5.93
C GLU A 844 31.45 -91.13 5.79
N PRO A 845 32.76 -91.27 5.53
CA PRO A 845 33.65 -90.14 5.31
C PRO A 845 33.34 -89.46 3.96
N ASP A 846 33.07 -88.17 4.04
CA ASP A 846 33.11 -87.14 3.00
C ASP A 846 32.67 -87.52 1.57
N ASN A 847 31.40 -87.23 1.28
CA ASN A 847 30.91 -86.94 -0.08
C ASN A 847 31.46 -85.59 -0.62
N GLN A 848 32.72 -85.24 -0.31
CA GLN A 848 33.39 -84.01 -0.77
C GLN A 848 33.82 -84.06 -2.24
N THR A 849 33.60 -85.18 -2.95
CA THR A 849 34.00 -85.31 -4.37
C THR A 849 32.87 -85.07 -5.37
N ARG A 850 31.60 -84.97 -4.93
CA ARG A 850 30.49 -84.50 -5.79
C ARG A 850 30.14 -83.08 -5.38
N GLY A 851 30.58 -82.10 -6.18
CA GLY A 851 30.22 -80.69 -5.98
C GLY A 851 28.70 -80.51 -5.89
N ASP A 852 28.27 -79.54 -5.09
CA ASP A 852 26.85 -79.15 -5.00
C ASP A 852 26.38 -78.70 -6.40
N LEU A 853 25.37 -79.40 -6.94
CA LEU A 853 24.88 -79.17 -8.30
C LEU A 853 24.31 -77.77 -8.51
N PHE A 854 23.98 -77.06 -7.43
CA PHE A 854 23.47 -75.69 -7.46
C PHE A 854 24.55 -74.66 -7.11
N ALA A 855 25.77 -75.08 -6.71
CA ALA A 855 26.88 -74.16 -6.42
C ALA A 855 27.15 -73.13 -7.53
N PRO A 856 27.09 -73.46 -8.84
CA PRO A 856 27.28 -72.44 -9.88
C PRO A 856 26.27 -71.30 -9.83
N VAL A 857 25.03 -71.60 -9.42
CA VAL A 857 23.96 -70.61 -9.26
C VAL A 857 24.13 -69.82 -7.96
N ASP A 858 24.51 -70.46 -6.86
CA ASP A 858 24.86 -69.75 -5.60
C ASP A 858 26.01 -68.77 -5.85
N ASP A 859 27.07 -69.20 -6.54
CA ASP A 859 28.21 -68.37 -6.91
C ASP A 859 27.80 -67.19 -7.79
N ALA A 860 26.86 -67.38 -8.72
CA ALA A 860 26.35 -66.29 -9.56
C ALA A 860 25.44 -65.33 -8.80
N LEU A 861 24.57 -65.84 -7.92
CA LEU A 861 23.75 -65.00 -7.05
C LEU A 861 24.61 -64.18 -6.10
N GLU A 862 25.66 -64.77 -5.55
CA GLU A 862 26.64 -64.07 -4.73
C GLU A 862 27.37 -62.99 -5.55
N ARG A 863 27.98 -63.38 -6.68
CA ARG A 863 28.73 -62.48 -7.57
C ARG A 863 27.90 -61.33 -8.11
N HIS A 864 26.67 -61.56 -8.55
CA HIS A 864 25.90 -60.53 -9.26
C HIS A 864 24.93 -59.76 -8.36
N PHE A 865 24.40 -60.38 -7.29
CA PHE A 865 23.35 -59.80 -6.46
C PHE A 865 23.73 -59.61 -5.00
N LEU A 866 24.15 -60.64 -4.26
CA LEU A 866 24.32 -60.55 -2.81
C LEU A 866 25.54 -59.71 -2.41
N ALA A 867 26.71 -59.94 -3.04
CA ALA A 867 27.92 -59.15 -2.79
C ALA A 867 27.73 -57.66 -3.15
N HIS A 868 26.86 -57.39 -4.13
CA HIS A 868 26.54 -56.05 -4.63
C HIS A 868 25.16 -55.55 -4.17
N ALA A 869 24.56 -56.16 -3.14
CA ALA A 869 23.17 -55.90 -2.76
C ALA A 869 22.93 -54.43 -2.41
N ARG A 870 23.90 -53.81 -1.74
CA ARG A 870 23.85 -52.39 -1.39
C ARG A 870 23.91 -51.50 -2.64
N GLU A 871 24.80 -51.79 -3.57
CA GLU A 871 24.98 -51.02 -4.80
C GLU A 871 23.73 -51.08 -5.68
N LEU A 872 23.18 -52.28 -5.90
CA LEU A 872 21.95 -52.47 -6.66
C LEU A 872 20.78 -51.64 -6.11
N LYS A 873 20.61 -51.67 -4.78
CA LYS A 873 19.57 -50.90 -4.12
C LYS A 873 19.80 -49.39 -4.24
N VAL A 874 21.04 -48.94 -4.07
CA VAL A 874 21.41 -47.53 -4.23
C VAL A 874 21.13 -47.06 -5.66
N ASP A 875 21.51 -47.83 -6.68
CA ASP A 875 21.32 -47.49 -8.09
C ASP A 875 19.84 -47.38 -8.48
N LEU A 876 19.03 -48.39 -8.12
CA LEU A 876 17.59 -48.38 -8.42
C LEU A 876 16.87 -47.25 -7.68
N THR A 877 17.23 -47.02 -6.41
CA THR A 877 16.66 -45.94 -5.60
C THR A 877 17.04 -44.56 -6.16
N ARG A 878 18.28 -44.40 -6.62
CA ARG A 878 18.78 -43.18 -7.26
C ARG A 878 18.00 -42.86 -8.53
N ARG A 879 17.80 -43.85 -9.42
CA ARG A 879 17.03 -43.66 -10.67
C ARG A 879 15.60 -43.22 -10.40
N ARG A 880 14.91 -43.90 -9.48
CA ARG A 880 13.53 -43.55 -9.08
C ARG A 880 13.42 -42.15 -8.49
N LEU A 881 14.40 -41.76 -7.66
CA LEU A 881 14.45 -40.40 -7.14
C LEU A 881 14.62 -39.38 -8.29
N GLY A 882 15.46 -39.66 -9.28
CA GLY A 882 15.62 -38.83 -10.48
C GLY A 882 14.34 -38.68 -11.30
N GLU A 883 13.62 -39.78 -11.52
CA GLU A 883 12.31 -39.79 -12.20
C GLU A 883 11.27 -38.95 -11.44
N ALA A 884 11.16 -39.15 -10.13
CA ALA A 884 10.25 -38.41 -9.28
C ALA A 884 10.55 -36.90 -9.27
N LEU A 885 11.83 -36.52 -9.19
CA LEU A 885 12.24 -35.12 -9.25
C LEU A 885 11.96 -34.50 -10.63
N THR A 886 12.13 -35.26 -11.71
CA THR A 886 11.80 -34.81 -13.08
C THR A 886 10.29 -34.56 -13.23
N LEU A 887 9.46 -35.46 -12.72
CA LEU A 887 8.00 -35.33 -12.70
C LEU A 887 7.57 -34.09 -11.91
N ALA A 888 8.08 -33.92 -10.68
CA ALA A 888 7.80 -32.76 -9.85
C ALA A 888 8.24 -31.45 -10.52
N ARG A 889 9.42 -31.44 -11.15
CA ARG A 889 9.94 -30.27 -11.88
C ARG A 889 9.02 -29.84 -13.00
N ALA A 890 8.54 -30.79 -13.82
CA ALA A 890 7.60 -30.51 -14.91
C ALA A 890 6.29 -29.91 -14.39
N GLY A 891 5.74 -30.49 -13.31
CA GLY A 891 4.55 -30.00 -12.63
C GLY A 891 4.67 -28.57 -12.13
N VAL A 892 5.77 -28.27 -11.43
CA VAL A 892 6.04 -26.93 -10.88
C VAL A 892 6.24 -25.91 -12.01
N LEU A 893 6.94 -26.26 -13.09
CA LEU A 893 7.12 -25.37 -14.24
C LEU A 893 5.78 -25.02 -14.93
N ALA A 894 4.89 -26.01 -15.07
CA ALA A 894 3.56 -25.77 -15.62
C ALA A 894 2.72 -24.87 -14.71
N ALA A 895 2.77 -25.08 -13.39
CA ALA A 895 2.09 -24.23 -12.41
C ALA A 895 2.62 -22.79 -12.44
N VAL A 896 3.94 -22.60 -12.50
CA VAL A 896 4.58 -21.28 -12.66
C VAL A 896 4.07 -20.58 -13.91
N ALA A 897 4.07 -21.25 -15.07
CA ALA A 897 3.59 -20.67 -16.33
C ALA A 897 2.10 -20.26 -16.25
N SER A 898 1.26 -21.08 -15.61
CA SER A 898 -0.16 -20.77 -15.43
C SER A 898 -0.37 -19.58 -14.48
N LEU A 899 0.34 -19.53 -13.35
CA LEU A 899 0.29 -18.41 -12.40
C LEU A 899 0.77 -17.10 -13.03
N GLU A 900 1.81 -17.12 -13.85
CA GLU A 900 2.30 -15.94 -14.58
C GLU A 900 1.28 -15.47 -15.64
N GLY A 901 0.57 -16.41 -16.28
CA GLY A 901 -0.49 -16.12 -17.24
C GLY A 901 -1.76 -15.50 -16.64
N ARG A 902 -2.08 -15.78 -15.36
CA ARG A 902 -3.24 -15.20 -14.65
C ARG A 902 -3.13 -13.70 -14.37
N GLY A 903 -1.93 -13.12 -14.49
CA GLY A 903 -1.70 -11.69 -14.22
C GLY A 903 -2.17 -10.73 -15.32
N ALA A 904 -2.98 -11.19 -16.29
CA ALA A 904 -3.33 -10.46 -17.52
C ALA A 904 -4.84 -10.29 -17.75
N ASP A 905 -5.68 -10.30 -16.70
CA ASP A 905 -7.10 -9.96 -16.86
C ASP A 905 -7.26 -8.47 -17.24
N GLU A 906 -7.29 -8.21 -18.54
CA GLU A 906 -7.79 -6.98 -19.16
C GLU A 906 -9.28 -6.75 -18.80
N ASP A 907 -10.02 -7.81 -18.47
CA ASP A 907 -11.45 -7.78 -18.17
C ASP A 907 -11.79 -7.04 -16.86
N LEU A 908 -11.00 -7.21 -15.80
CA LEU A 908 -11.23 -6.51 -14.54
C LEU A 908 -10.81 -5.05 -14.61
N ALA A 909 -9.73 -4.72 -15.34
CA ALA A 909 -9.33 -3.33 -15.57
C ALA A 909 -10.44 -2.56 -16.29
N THR A 910 -11.00 -3.18 -17.31
CA THR A 910 -12.12 -2.66 -18.09
C THR A 910 -13.39 -2.58 -17.25
N ALA A 911 -13.66 -3.57 -16.39
CA ALA A 911 -14.79 -3.53 -15.45
C ALA A 911 -14.67 -2.40 -14.42
N LEU A 912 -13.45 -2.12 -13.93
CA LEU A 912 -13.19 -1.02 -12.99
C LEU A 912 -13.31 0.35 -13.66
N GLU A 913 -12.81 0.49 -14.88
CA GLU A 913 -12.97 1.71 -15.67
C GLU A 913 -14.45 1.98 -15.98
N ARG A 914 -15.22 0.93 -16.32
CA ARG A 914 -16.68 1.02 -16.46
C ARG A 914 -17.37 1.39 -15.15
N ALA A 915 -17.00 0.77 -14.03
CA ALA A 915 -17.59 1.09 -12.72
C ALA A 915 -17.29 2.54 -12.30
N GLY A 916 -16.06 3.03 -12.53
CA GLY A 916 -15.68 4.41 -12.28
C GLY A 916 -16.44 5.41 -13.16
N LEU A 917 -16.62 5.11 -14.45
CA LEU A 917 -17.45 5.91 -15.36
C LEU A 917 -18.92 5.96 -14.90
N GLN A 918 -19.49 4.82 -14.49
CA GLN A 918 -20.86 4.75 -14.00
C GLN A 918 -21.06 5.50 -12.69
N LEU A 919 -20.08 5.48 -11.78
CA LEU A 919 -20.14 6.26 -10.55
C LEU A 919 -20.00 7.76 -10.77
N ALA A 920 -19.13 8.17 -11.71
CA ALA A 920 -19.04 9.57 -12.11
C ALA A 920 -20.38 10.05 -12.69
N ARG A 921 -20.99 9.23 -13.54
CA ARG A 921 -22.32 9.49 -14.10
C ARG A 921 -23.39 9.59 -13.02
N PHE A 922 -23.45 8.63 -12.10
CA PHE A 922 -24.35 8.66 -10.94
C PHE A 922 -24.20 9.96 -10.13
N SER A 923 -22.97 10.41 -9.89
CA SER A 923 -22.68 11.63 -9.13
C SER A 923 -23.20 12.88 -9.85
N GLU A 924 -23.00 13.00 -11.16
CA GLU A 924 -23.51 14.15 -11.93
C GLU A 924 -25.04 14.12 -12.11
N GLU A 925 -25.63 12.95 -12.35
CA GLU A 925 -27.09 12.82 -12.44
C GLU A 925 -27.77 13.11 -11.11
N LEU A 926 -27.19 12.69 -9.98
CA LEU A 926 -27.66 13.05 -8.66
C LEU A 926 -27.51 14.54 -8.39
N HIS A 927 -26.39 15.15 -8.81
CA HIS A 927 -26.17 16.59 -8.69
C HIS A 927 -27.24 17.39 -9.43
N GLU A 928 -27.53 17.05 -10.69
CA GLU A 928 -28.61 17.69 -11.45
C GLU A 928 -30.00 17.40 -10.85
N GLY A 929 -30.23 16.18 -10.37
CA GLY A 929 -31.46 15.84 -9.65
C GLY A 929 -31.71 16.74 -8.44
N LEU A 930 -30.67 17.03 -7.66
CA LEU A 930 -30.75 17.94 -6.52
C LEU A 930 -30.93 19.41 -6.94
N LEU A 931 -30.31 19.84 -8.04
CA LEU A 931 -30.53 21.19 -8.57
C LEU A 931 -31.96 21.38 -9.09
N SER A 932 -32.58 20.32 -9.63
CA SER A 932 -33.97 20.32 -10.11
C SER A 932 -35.03 20.45 -9.01
N LEU A 933 -34.62 20.41 -7.74
CA LEU A 933 -35.49 20.72 -6.61
C LEU A 933 -35.90 22.22 -6.60
N ASP A 934 -35.26 23.06 -7.42
CA ASP A 934 -35.69 24.43 -7.70
C ASP A 934 -37.16 24.48 -8.13
N ASP A 935 -37.59 23.59 -9.02
CA ASP A 935 -38.96 23.54 -9.54
C ASP A 935 -39.98 23.14 -8.47
N LEU A 936 -39.61 22.17 -7.62
CA LEU A 936 -40.41 21.77 -6.46
C LEU A 936 -40.60 22.97 -5.52
N LEU A 937 -39.51 23.65 -5.16
CA LEU A 937 -39.56 24.78 -4.23
C LEU A 937 -40.38 25.95 -4.81
N VAL A 938 -40.30 26.20 -6.12
CA VAL A 938 -41.15 27.18 -6.80
C VAL A 938 -42.63 26.79 -6.69
N ARG A 939 -42.97 25.52 -7.00
CA ARG A 939 -44.35 25.02 -6.90
C ARG A 939 -44.91 25.16 -5.49
N GLU A 940 -44.15 24.73 -4.49
CA GLU A 940 -44.61 24.77 -3.10
C GLU A 940 -44.72 26.21 -2.59
N ALA A 941 -43.76 27.08 -2.91
CA ALA A 941 -43.80 28.49 -2.54
C ALA A 941 -45.02 29.23 -3.14
N LEU A 942 -45.42 28.89 -4.37
CA LEU A 942 -46.64 29.40 -5.00
C LEU A 942 -47.89 28.80 -4.35
N ALA A 943 -47.90 27.49 -4.07
CA ALA A 943 -49.06 26.78 -3.52
C ALA A 943 -49.44 27.28 -2.11
N ILE A 944 -48.46 27.54 -1.24
CA ILE A 944 -48.68 28.07 0.12
C ILE A 944 -48.76 29.60 0.18
N GLY A 945 -48.72 30.27 -0.98
CA GLY A 945 -48.97 31.70 -1.13
C GLY A 945 -47.86 32.61 -0.60
N LEU A 946 -46.62 32.12 -0.52
CA LEU A 946 -45.47 32.91 -0.06
C LEU A 946 -44.99 33.92 -1.12
N VAL A 947 -45.20 33.58 -2.39
CA VAL A 947 -44.70 34.32 -3.55
C VAL A 947 -45.81 34.49 -4.59
N GLU A 948 -45.91 35.67 -5.20
CA GLU A 948 -46.78 35.92 -6.35
C GLU A 948 -45.95 36.51 -7.51
N VAL A 949 -46.10 35.91 -8.69
CA VAL A 949 -45.35 36.30 -9.90
C VAL A 949 -45.65 37.76 -10.25
N GLY A 950 -44.61 38.59 -10.31
CA GLY A 950 -44.70 40.02 -10.64
C GLY A 950 -44.97 40.97 -9.47
N GLN A 951 -45.37 40.48 -8.29
CA GLN A 951 -45.60 41.29 -7.08
C GLN A 951 -44.56 41.03 -5.97
N GLY A 952 -43.81 39.91 -6.04
CA GLY A 952 -42.80 39.55 -5.04
C GLY A 952 -43.37 38.73 -3.88
N SER A 953 -42.76 38.83 -2.68
CA SER A 953 -43.22 38.07 -1.50
C SER A 953 -44.48 38.68 -0.88
N ARG A 954 -45.53 37.86 -0.69
CA ARG A 954 -46.85 38.28 -0.16
C ARG A 954 -46.92 38.30 1.37
N ARG A 955 -46.28 37.34 2.04
CA ARG A 955 -46.26 37.22 3.51
C ARG A 955 -44.93 36.68 4.01
N LYS A 956 -44.56 37.04 5.25
CA LYS A 956 -43.36 36.48 5.90
C LYS A 956 -43.57 35.01 6.24
N LEU A 957 -42.55 34.22 5.92
CA LEU A 957 -42.44 32.79 6.21
C LEU A 957 -42.47 32.55 7.74
N ASP A 958 -43.51 31.87 8.22
CA ASP A 958 -43.64 31.51 9.64
C ASP A 958 -42.88 30.20 9.96
N ALA A 959 -42.97 29.74 11.22
CA ALA A 959 -42.25 28.55 11.65
C ALA A 959 -42.83 27.25 11.06
N GLN A 960 -44.16 27.17 10.87
CA GLN A 960 -44.82 25.99 10.32
C GLN A 960 -44.57 25.87 8.81
N ASP A 961 -44.61 27.00 8.09
CA ASP A 961 -44.22 27.04 6.68
C ASP A 961 -42.76 26.55 6.50
N GLY A 962 -41.87 26.96 7.40
CA GLY A 962 -40.47 26.52 7.42
C GLY A 962 -40.34 25.01 7.64
N GLU A 963 -40.96 24.46 8.68
CA GLU A 963 -40.95 23.02 8.97
C GLU A 963 -41.51 22.17 7.82
N TYR A 964 -42.59 22.63 7.17
CA TYR A 964 -43.16 21.98 6.01
C TYR A 964 -42.19 21.93 4.82
N LEU A 965 -41.53 23.06 4.52
CA LEU A 965 -40.58 23.16 3.41
C LEU A 965 -39.31 22.36 3.66
N GLU A 966 -38.82 22.29 4.89
CA GLU A 966 -37.69 21.42 5.27
C GLU A 966 -38.04 19.95 5.05
N ALA A 967 -39.19 19.49 5.56
CA ALA A 967 -39.64 18.11 5.39
C ALA A 967 -39.83 17.75 3.90
N THR A 968 -40.35 18.69 3.11
CA THR A 968 -40.55 18.52 1.67
C THR A 968 -39.23 18.43 0.91
N LEU A 969 -38.25 19.28 1.25
CA LEU A 969 -36.92 19.26 0.66
C LEU A 969 -36.16 17.98 1.03
N GLU A 970 -36.24 17.55 2.30
CA GLU A 970 -35.61 16.32 2.77
C GLU A 970 -36.15 15.09 2.03
N ASP A 971 -37.48 14.96 1.95
CA ASP A 971 -38.12 13.83 1.27
C ASP A 971 -37.81 13.84 -0.23
N ALA A 972 -37.84 14.99 -0.89
CA ALA A 972 -37.52 15.09 -2.31
C ALA A 972 -36.04 14.79 -2.62
N ALA A 973 -35.11 15.28 -1.80
CA ALA A 973 -33.68 14.97 -1.94
C ALA A 973 -33.40 13.46 -1.72
N MET A 974 -34.06 12.85 -0.74
CA MET A 974 -33.94 11.41 -0.48
C MET A 974 -34.56 10.57 -1.60
N ARG A 975 -35.68 10.99 -2.20
CA ARG A 975 -36.26 10.32 -3.36
C ARG A 975 -35.35 10.41 -4.58
N ALA A 976 -34.79 11.59 -4.86
CA ALA A 976 -33.82 11.76 -5.94
C ALA A 976 -32.64 10.78 -5.79
N LEU A 977 -32.12 10.61 -4.56
CA LEU A 977 -31.09 9.61 -4.27
C LEU A 977 -31.55 8.18 -4.55
N GLN A 978 -32.73 7.82 -4.06
CA GLN A 978 -33.28 6.46 -4.20
C GLN A 978 -33.53 6.10 -5.67
N ASP A 979 -34.06 7.03 -6.46
CA ASP A 979 -34.30 6.83 -7.89
C ASP A 979 -32.98 6.61 -8.64
N ARG A 980 -31.95 7.43 -8.37
CA ARG A 980 -30.62 7.23 -8.96
C ARG A 980 -29.98 5.90 -8.53
N LEU A 981 -30.19 5.48 -7.28
CA LEU A 981 -29.68 4.19 -6.79
C LEU A 981 -30.42 3.01 -7.43
N ALA A 982 -31.73 3.14 -7.69
CA ALA A 982 -32.52 2.13 -8.39
C ALA A 982 -32.04 1.97 -9.84
N ASP A 983 -31.82 3.07 -10.56
CA ASP A 983 -31.25 3.08 -11.91
C ASP A 983 -29.87 2.38 -11.93
N LEU A 984 -29.00 2.70 -10.97
CA LEU A 984 -27.70 2.05 -10.85
C LEU A 984 -27.80 0.57 -10.49
N THR A 985 -28.80 0.16 -9.70
CA THR A 985 -29.00 -1.26 -9.33
C THR A 985 -29.32 -2.10 -10.55
N ALA A 986 -30.10 -1.56 -11.50
CA ALA A 986 -30.45 -2.25 -12.75
C ALA A 986 -29.22 -2.50 -13.65
N GLU A 987 -28.22 -1.62 -13.57
CA GLU A 987 -26.98 -1.73 -14.35
C GLU A 987 -25.84 -2.45 -13.58
N HIS A 988 -25.81 -2.33 -12.24
CA HIS A 988 -24.66 -2.71 -11.41
C HIS A 988 -25.03 -2.98 -9.93
N GLU A 989 -25.69 -4.11 -9.67
CA GLU A 989 -26.24 -4.49 -8.35
C GLU A 989 -25.25 -4.39 -7.17
N VAL A 990 -24.03 -4.96 -7.32
CA VAL A 990 -23.00 -4.95 -6.25
C VAL A 990 -22.58 -3.53 -5.89
N LEU A 991 -22.48 -2.66 -6.89
CA LEU A 991 -22.04 -1.30 -6.70
C LEU A 991 -23.12 -0.46 -6.02
N ALA A 992 -24.38 -0.64 -6.44
CA ALA A 992 -25.52 0.02 -5.82
C ALA A 992 -25.67 -0.39 -4.33
N GLY A 993 -25.47 -1.66 -4.00
CA GLY A 993 -25.49 -2.14 -2.61
C GLY A 993 -24.46 -1.42 -1.71
N LEU A 994 -23.24 -1.21 -2.22
CA LEU A 994 -22.18 -0.49 -1.49
C LEU A 994 -22.52 0.99 -1.28
N LEU A 995 -23.11 1.66 -2.27
CA LEU A 995 -23.55 3.05 -2.13
C LEU A 995 -24.73 3.17 -1.15
N VAL A 996 -25.67 2.23 -1.16
CA VAL A 996 -26.78 2.21 -0.19
C VAL A 996 -26.26 2.16 1.24
N GLU A 997 -25.30 1.29 1.55
CA GLU A 997 -24.74 1.16 2.90
C GLU A 997 -24.02 2.43 3.40
N ARG A 998 -23.46 3.23 2.49
CA ARG A 998 -22.55 4.34 2.85
C ARG A 998 -23.15 5.72 2.65
N LEU A 999 -23.82 5.95 1.53
CA LEU A 999 -24.33 7.25 1.13
C LEU A 999 -25.66 7.59 1.81
N VAL A 1000 -26.55 6.61 1.98
CA VAL A 1000 -27.88 6.84 2.59
C VAL A 1000 -27.78 7.30 4.07
N PRO A 1001 -26.96 6.67 4.93
CA PRO A 1001 -26.80 7.15 6.31
C PRO A 1001 -26.20 8.56 6.39
N TRP A 1002 -25.21 8.85 5.53
CA TRP A 1002 -24.59 10.18 5.44
C TRP A 1002 -25.61 11.24 5.00
N ALA A 1003 -26.36 10.98 3.93
CA ALA A 1003 -27.35 11.89 3.36
C ALA A 1003 -28.43 12.27 4.38
N ARG A 1004 -28.96 11.29 5.13
CA ARG A 1004 -29.94 11.52 6.20
C ARG A 1004 -29.37 12.41 7.32
N GLY A 1005 -28.14 12.12 7.76
CA GLY A 1005 -27.48 12.94 8.79
C GLY A 1005 -27.22 14.37 8.32
N TYR A 1006 -26.82 14.54 7.07
CA TYR A 1006 -26.57 15.84 6.45
C TYR A 1006 -27.86 16.67 6.34
N LEU A 1007 -28.93 16.10 5.79
CA LEU A 1007 -30.23 16.77 5.64
C LEU A 1007 -30.84 17.15 6.99
N ALA A 1008 -30.82 16.26 7.98
CA ALA A 1008 -31.27 16.58 9.34
C ALA A 1008 -30.48 17.75 9.96
N GLY A 1009 -29.17 17.83 9.66
CA GLY A 1009 -28.33 18.95 10.06
C GLY A 1009 -28.74 20.27 9.41
N LEU A 1010 -29.09 20.26 8.12
CA LEU A 1010 -29.60 21.45 7.42
C LEU A 1010 -30.97 21.89 7.94
N ALA A 1011 -31.88 20.94 8.12
CA ALA A 1011 -33.21 21.21 8.67
C ALA A 1011 -33.14 21.86 10.06
N SER A 1012 -32.22 21.40 10.92
CA SER A 1012 -32.01 22.00 12.25
C SER A 1012 -31.56 23.48 12.22
N ARG A 1013 -31.03 23.94 11.09
CA ARG A 1013 -30.58 25.33 10.88
C ARG A 1013 -31.59 26.18 10.11
N GLY A 1014 -32.69 25.60 9.63
CA GLY A 1014 -33.70 26.30 8.84
C GLY A 1014 -33.23 26.67 7.44
N PHE A 1015 -32.46 25.79 6.79
CA PHE A 1015 -31.90 25.99 5.45
C PHE A 1015 -32.95 26.35 4.38
N ALA A 1016 -34.02 25.57 4.22
CA ALA A 1016 -35.07 25.81 3.21
C ALA A 1016 -35.78 27.15 3.46
N ARG A 1017 -35.98 27.50 4.72
CA ARG A 1017 -36.53 28.80 5.12
C ARG A 1017 -35.61 29.95 4.71
N GLU A 1018 -34.32 29.86 5.01
CA GLU A 1018 -33.33 30.88 4.67
C GLU A 1018 -33.15 31.03 3.15
N LEU A 1019 -33.12 29.90 2.44
CA LEU A 1019 -33.07 29.82 0.98
C LEU A 1019 -34.23 30.60 0.34
N LEU A 1020 -35.47 30.28 0.71
CA LEU A 1020 -36.64 30.96 0.17
C LEU A 1020 -36.70 32.44 0.56
N GLN A 1021 -36.34 32.81 1.79
CA GLN A 1021 -36.30 34.22 2.19
C GLN A 1021 -35.27 35.03 1.40
N THR A 1022 -34.13 34.44 1.08
CA THR A 1022 -33.04 35.08 0.33
C THR A 1022 -33.43 35.27 -1.13
N HIS A 1023 -34.02 34.25 -1.75
CA HIS A 1023 -34.27 34.21 -3.20
C HIS A 1023 -35.66 34.67 -3.63
N ALA A 1024 -36.65 34.77 -2.72
CA ALA A 1024 -38.03 35.16 -3.05
C ALA A 1024 -38.17 36.52 -3.77
N ARG A 1025 -37.22 37.44 -3.61
CA ARG A 1025 -37.23 38.74 -4.30
C ARG A 1025 -37.16 38.60 -5.82
N ALA A 1026 -36.52 37.54 -6.32
CA ALA A 1026 -36.38 37.28 -7.74
C ALA A 1026 -37.74 37.04 -8.44
N ALA A 1027 -38.78 36.66 -7.69
CA ALA A 1027 -40.13 36.46 -8.21
C ALA A 1027 -40.80 37.71 -8.81
N SER A 1028 -40.34 38.90 -8.40
CA SER A 1028 -40.77 40.16 -9.03
C SER A 1028 -40.39 40.25 -10.51
N ARG A 1029 -39.36 39.50 -10.95
CA ARG A 1029 -38.91 39.41 -12.34
C ARG A 1029 -39.50 38.23 -13.12
N GLY A 1030 -40.42 37.47 -12.51
CA GLY A 1030 -41.05 36.31 -13.13
C GLY A 1030 -40.67 34.97 -12.48
N GLU A 1031 -41.41 33.92 -12.84
CA GLU A 1031 -41.19 32.56 -12.32
C GLU A 1031 -39.81 32.00 -12.70
N GLN A 1032 -39.38 32.21 -13.95
CA GLN A 1032 -38.07 31.73 -14.41
C GLN A 1032 -36.92 32.35 -13.61
N ALA A 1033 -36.99 33.65 -13.31
CA ALA A 1033 -35.97 34.34 -12.51
C ALA A 1033 -35.92 33.83 -11.05
N LEU A 1034 -37.07 33.41 -10.49
CA LEU A 1034 -37.12 32.77 -9.18
C LEU A 1034 -36.50 31.37 -9.21
N ARG A 1035 -36.82 30.57 -10.25
CA ARG A 1035 -36.25 29.24 -10.47
C ARG A 1035 -34.72 29.31 -10.58
N ASP A 1036 -34.20 30.17 -11.45
CA ASP A 1036 -32.75 30.35 -11.63
C ASP A 1036 -32.04 30.78 -10.33
N SER A 1037 -32.69 31.65 -9.54
CA SER A 1037 -32.13 32.11 -8.26
C SER A 1037 -32.11 31.01 -7.19
N LEU A 1038 -33.19 30.22 -7.08
CA LEU A 1038 -33.26 29.08 -6.18
C LEU A 1038 -32.29 27.96 -6.58
N ARG A 1039 -32.13 27.70 -7.88
CA ARG A 1039 -31.12 26.78 -8.41
C ARG A 1039 -29.70 27.18 -7.97
N GLY A 1040 -29.38 28.47 -8.05
CA GLY A 1040 -28.13 29.02 -7.54
C GLY A 1040 -27.95 28.79 -6.03
N GLY A 1041 -29.01 28.95 -5.24
CA GLY A 1041 -28.99 28.71 -3.80
C GLY A 1041 -28.93 27.22 -3.39
N LEU A 1042 -29.40 26.30 -4.23
CA LEU A 1042 -29.29 24.85 -4.03
C LEU A 1042 -27.92 24.29 -4.40
N ARG A 1043 -27.13 25.03 -5.19
CA ARG A 1043 -25.82 24.59 -5.68
C ARG A 1043 -24.83 24.17 -4.58
N PRO A 1044 -24.74 24.83 -3.41
CA PRO A 1044 -23.92 24.36 -2.30
C PRO A 1044 -24.33 22.98 -1.76
N LEU A 1045 -25.64 22.71 -1.65
CA LEU A 1045 -26.17 21.40 -1.22
C LEU A 1045 -25.82 20.32 -2.25
N ALA A 1046 -26.06 20.60 -3.53
CA ALA A 1046 -25.76 19.68 -4.62
C ALA A 1046 -24.24 19.41 -4.73
N ASP A 1047 -23.40 20.44 -4.50
CA ASP A 1047 -21.95 20.31 -4.47
C ASP A 1047 -21.45 19.44 -3.31
N ASP A 1048 -22.01 19.61 -2.11
CA ASP A 1048 -21.62 18.81 -0.93
C ASP A 1048 -21.92 17.32 -1.16
N TRP A 1049 -23.07 17.01 -1.75
CA TRP A 1049 -23.43 15.64 -2.13
C TRP A 1049 -22.55 15.06 -3.22
N ARG A 1050 -22.17 15.89 -4.19
CA ARG A 1050 -21.21 15.53 -5.25
C ARG A 1050 -19.82 15.25 -4.69
N VAL A 1051 -19.39 16.00 -3.66
CA VAL A 1051 -18.14 15.74 -2.95
C VAL A 1051 -18.22 14.40 -2.19
N ALA A 1052 -19.29 14.18 -1.42
CA ALA A 1052 -19.46 12.94 -0.66
C ALA A 1052 -19.51 11.69 -1.57
N THR A 1053 -20.24 11.75 -2.70
CA THR A 1053 -20.24 10.67 -3.69
C THR A 1053 -18.87 10.44 -4.31
N ARG A 1054 -18.13 11.50 -4.65
CA ARG A 1054 -16.75 11.39 -5.19
C ARG A 1054 -15.76 10.86 -4.14
N GLU A 1055 -15.95 11.14 -2.86
CA GLU A 1055 -15.13 10.57 -1.78
C GLU A 1055 -15.39 9.07 -1.61
N LEU A 1056 -16.65 8.66 -1.59
CA LEU A 1056 -17.03 7.24 -1.59
C LEU A 1056 -16.53 6.50 -2.84
N LEU A 1057 -16.60 7.15 -4.01
CA LEU A 1057 -16.02 6.65 -5.24
C LEU A 1057 -14.52 6.39 -5.08
N ARG A 1058 -13.77 7.36 -4.55
CA ARG A 1058 -12.33 7.19 -4.31
C ARG A 1058 -12.07 6.06 -3.32
N GLU A 1059 -12.90 5.87 -2.29
CA GLU A 1059 -12.76 4.75 -1.36
C GLU A 1059 -12.99 3.39 -2.02
N LEU A 1060 -14.00 3.30 -2.89
CA LEU A 1060 -14.31 2.10 -3.67
C LEU A 1060 -13.21 1.80 -4.68
N GLU A 1061 -12.78 2.78 -5.46
CA GLU A 1061 -11.62 2.68 -6.36
C GLU A 1061 -10.38 2.21 -5.60
N ARG A 1062 -10.17 2.70 -4.37
CA ARG A 1062 -9.05 2.25 -3.53
C ARG A 1062 -9.22 0.80 -3.09
N ALA A 1063 -10.40 0.39 -2.64
CA ALA A 1063 -10.66 -0.99 -2.24
C ALA A 1063 -10.49 -1.96 -3.42
N LEU A 1064 -10.99 -1.59 -4.59
CA LEU A 1064 -10.88 -2.36 -5.83
C LEU A 1064 -9.45 -2.40 -6.37
N ALA A 1065 -8.72 -1.29 -6.32
CA ALA A 1065 -7.30 -1.25 -6.69
C ALA A 1065 -6.46 -2.15 -5.77
N ARG A 1066 -6.76 -2.20 -4.47
CA ARG A 1066 -6.15 -3.12 -3.51
C ARG A 1066 -6.47 -4.58 -3.84
N ALA A 1067 -7.74 -4.89 -4.10
CA ALA A 1067 -8.15 -6.23 -4.51
C ALA A 1067 -7.49 -6.67 -5.83
N ARG A 1068 -7.42 -5.78 -6.82
CA ARG A 1068 -6.74 -6.01 -8.10
C ARG A 1068 -5.25 -6.25 -7.88
N GLN A 1069 -4.60 -5.38 -7.13
CA GLN A 1069 -3.19 -5.52 -6.82
C GLN A 1069 -2.93 -6.88 -6.20
N GLN A 1070 -3.70 -7.29 -5.19
CA GLN A 1070 -3.58 -8.61 -4.56
C GLN A 1070 -3.86 -9.77 -5.53
N SER A 1071 -4.90 -9.68 -6.37
CA SER A 1071 -5.25 -10.73 -7.34
C SER A 1071 -4.20 -10.91 -8.45
N THR A 1072 -3.48 -9.85 -8.81
CA THR A 1072 -2.45 -9.88 -9.86
C THR A 1072 -1.06 -10.13 -9.30
N SER A 1073 -0.76 -9.64 -8.09
CA SER A 1073 0.51 -9.84 -7.41
C SER A 1073 0.63 -11.22 -6.77
N ALA A 1074 -0.46 -11.79 -6.24
CA ALA A 1074 -0.39 -13.09 -5.56
C ALA A 1074 0.05 -14.23 -6.49
N PRO A 1075 -0.49 -14.38 -7.70
CA PRO A 1075 0.02 -15.37 -8.64
C PRO A 1075 1.50 -15.15 -9.00
N ARG A 1076 1.92 -13.89 -9.20
CA ARG A 1076 3.32 -13.55 -9.53
C ARG A 1076 4.29 -13.80 -8.38
N ALA A 1077 3.91 -13.42 -7.15
CA ALA A 1077 4.71 -13.65 -5.96
C ALA A 1077 4.89 -15.14 -5.69
N GLU A 1078 3.83 -15.91 -5.91
CA GLU A 1078 3.84 -17.35 -5.74
C GLU A 1078 4.60 -18.08 -6.85
N ALA A 1079 4.50 -17.61 -8.10
CA ALA A 1079 5.36 -18.06 -9.19
C ALA A 1079 6.84 -17.81 -8.90
N LEU A 1080 7.17 -16.64 -8.33
CA LEU A 1080 8.53 -16.33 -7.88
C LEU A 1080 9.00 -17.28 -6.78
N ARG A 1081 8.16 -17.55 -5.78
CA ARG A 1081 8.43 -18.53 -4.71
C ARG A 1081 8.75 -19.92 -5.27
N LEU A 1082 7.90 -20.41 -6.17
CA LEU A 1082 8.11 -21.70 -6.83
C LEU A 1082 9.42 -21.73 -7.61
N ARG A 1083 9.81 -20.64 -8.27
CA ARG A 1083 11.11 -20.54 -8.96
C ARG A 1083 12.29 -20.54 -8.00
N THR A 1084 12.28 -19.69 -6.98
CA THR A 1084 13.48 -19.44 -6.17
C THR A 1084 13.68 -20.45 -5.04
N SER A 1085 12.61 -21.05 -4.53
CA SER A 1085 12.67 -22.00 -3.41
C SER A 1085 12.52 -23.44 -3.90
N VAL A 1086 11.46 -23.72 -4.66
CA VAL A 1086 11.09 -25.10 -5.03
C VAL A 1086 11.92 -25.61 -6.20
N LEU A 1087 11.95 -24.90 -7.32
CA LEU A 1087 12.70 -25.33 -8.51
C LEU A 1087 14.20 -25.39 -8.25
N VAL A 1088 14.77 -24.39 -7.57
CA VAL A 1088 16.18 -24.42 -7.13
C VAL A 1088 16.46 -25.64 -6.24
N GLY A 1089 15.55 -25.96 -5.31
CA GLY A 1089 15.67 -27.16 -4.48
C GLY A 1089 15.65 -28.47 -5.27
N ILE A 1090 14.73 -28.59 -6.24
CA ILE A 1090 14.63 -29.76 -7.13
C ILE A 1090 15.88 -29.88 -8.02
N ASP A 1091 16.35 -28.78 -8.59
CA ASP A 1091 17.53 -28.74 -9.46
C ASP A 1091 18.80 -29.08 -8.67
N ALA A 1092 18.95 -28.59 -7.44
CA ALA A 1092 20.07 -28.94 -6.55
C ALA A 1092 20.08 -30.43 -6.16
N LEU A 1093 18.90 -31.00 -5.86
CA LEU A 1093 18.76 -32.43 -5.60
C LEU A 1093 19.14 -33.26 -6.83
N SER A 1094 18.69 -32.84 -8.01
CA SER A 1094 18.95 -33.53 -9.29
C SER A 1094 20.43 -33.50 -9.67
N ALA A 1095 21.08 -32.34 -9.64
CA ALA A 1095 22.51 -32.20 -9.93
C ALA A 1095 23.38 -33.02 -8.95
N GLY A 1096 22.93 -33.16 -7.70
CA GLY A 1096 23.57 -34.01 -6.71
C GLY A 1096 23.49 -35.51 -7.01
N LEU A 1097 22.50 -35.98 -7.77
CA LEU A 1097 22.38 -37.39 -8.19
C LEU A 1097 23.34 -37.71 -9.34
N ASP A 1098 23.53 -36.78 -10.27
CA ASP A 1098 24.52 -36.92 -11.36
C ASP A 1098 25.96 -36.94 -10.85
N ALA A 1099 26.23 -36.24 -9.73
CA ALA A 1099 27.53 -36.27 -9.07
C ALA A 1099 27.82 -37.62 -8.40
N LEU A 1100 26.81 -38.32 -7.90
CA LEU A 1100 26.96 -39.69 -7.38
C LEU A 1100 27.28 -40.69 -8.50
N ASP A 1101 26.78 -40.44 -9.72
CA ASP A 1101 27.01 -41.28 -10.91
C ASP A 1101 28.44 -41.25 -11.44
N ARG A 1102 29.21 -40.20 -11.12
CA ARG A 1102 30.59 -40.02 -11.58
C ARG A 1102 31.64 -40.56 -10.61
N ASN A 1103 31.24 -40.84 -9.37
CA ASN A 1103 32.11 -41.35 -8.30
C ASN A 1103 31.91 -42.85 -8.03
N ALA A 1104 30.84 -43.44 -8.56
CA ALA A 1104 30.64 -44.88 -8.69
C ALA A 1104 31.18 -45.34 -10.06
#